data_AF-A0A674B4I1-F1
#
_entry.id   AF-A0A674B4I1-F1
#
_cell.length_a   1.000
_cell.length_b   1.000
_cell.length_c   1.000
_cell.angle_alpha   90.00
_cell.angle_beta   90.00
_cell.angle_gamma   90.00
#
_symmetry.space_group_name_H-M   'P 1'
#
loop_
_entity.id
_entity.type
_entity.pdbx_description
1 polymer ?
#
loop_
_entity_poly.entity_id
_entity_poly.type
_entity_poly.pdbx_seq_one_letter_code
_entity_poly.pdbx_strand_id
1 'polypeptide(L)'
;MVYSVRGSVVTSTSLSLLYLCSGWFTLAEDQSRCAVCQQVLRDPVSITCGHRFCRQCITRHWEKPAPSGDYDCPQCRKRSRTLPVLQHLREPNDARGSENMDDSLQRAIVNHKDSLQRAIVNHKDSLKRRYECVIEGMETAGNQTPLNRIYTELYITEGESEGVNNEHEVWQLETASRTPTSHDTAIHCNDIFKPLPGQERSIRTVLTKGIAGIGKTVSVQKFILDWAEGKANQDVEIIFVLPFRELNLIKDLQYSLLRLLNDFHTELNIGNAQKLTACKAMFIFDGLDESRLPLDFQHNEKVSDVTQTSSVDVLLTNLIKGNLLPSALLWITSRPAATNQIPPECVDQVTEVRGFNDPQKEEYFRKRFSDEDLANRIISHVKTSRSLHIMCHMPVFCWISAIVLEHMLSTDKRREMPTTLTEMSIHFLLIQTSLKNQKYHGRDEMDQEELMESDKEILLKLGKLAFENLEKGNLMFYEEDLKEAGLDVKEASVYSGVCTQIFKEESVLFQRVVYCFVHLSIQEFLSAVYMYHCYTARNIDALKPFLKRKSKGVSEELTLHELLKSTVDKALESKNGHLDLFVRFLHGMSLESNQKLLRGLVTQTESSPESVKKTIRSLKVMQRKNISPERCINLFHCLIEMKDHSVQKVIEVYLRSEKRSKNLTHAQCSALAYMLQISEEVLDVFNPKEYKTSEEGRRRLLPAVKRCRKALLAGCKLRNTSCEVLASVLSSNPSHLRELDLSNNDLKDSGGKLLSAGLGNPHCKLETLRLSRCLVTEEGCASLVSALRSNPSHLRELDLSYNHPGDSGVRLLSVGLEDPHSRLKKLNVEHGGENTMKPGLRKYVCDLTLDLNTVDRRLSLSEENRKVTCRREKQPYPDHPERFEYCRQVLCREGLTGRCYWEVECSGRGAVIGVTYKGINRRGGGDDCWLGYNDKSWSLFCSDNSYIARHNNNHTTIDVPSSSSHRVGVYLDWPAGTLSFHRASSDTLTHLITFTSTFTEPLYPGFRVYEDSSLSL
;
A
#
# COMPACT_ATOMS: atom_id res chain seq x y z
N MET A 1 17.15 -38.52 -67.37
CA MET A 1 16.07 -38.06 -68.28
C MET A 1 15.74 -36.64 -67.84
N VAL A 2 15.87 -35.58 -68.67
CA VAL A 2 15.15 -35.26 -69.93
C VAL A 2 13.67 -34.96 -69.64
N TYR A 3 13.04 -33.81 -69.92
CA TYR A 3 13.37 -32.44 -70.41
C TYR A 3 12.29 -31.48 -69.76
N SER A 4 12.21 -30.14 -69.85
CA SER A 4 12.86 -29.08 -70.65
C SER A 4 12.83 -27.70 -69.96
N VAL A 5 13.98 -27.02 -69.95
CA VAL A 5 14.24 -25.57 -70.12
C VAL A 5 13.07 -24.64 -70.57
N ARG A 6 12.83 -23.54 -69.82
CA ARG A 6 12.64 -22.11 -70.24
C ARG A 6 12.20 -21.27 -69.01
N GLY A 7 12.67 -20.06 -68.73
CA GLY A 7 13.75 -19.25 -69.35
C GLY A 7 13.30 -17.84 -69.76
N SER A 8 13.59 -16.83 -68.93
CA SER A 8 13.64 -15.40 -69.30
C SER A 8 14.42 -14.62 -68.22
N VAL A 9 15.20 -13.62 -68.65
CA VAL A 9 16.08 -12.83 -67.79
C VAL A 9 15.55 -11.39 -67.69
N VAL A 10 15.57 -10.82 -66.49
CA VAL A 10 15.64 -9.37 -66.29
C VAL A 10 16.79 -9.11 -65.31
N THR A 11 17.71 -8.23 -65.69
CA THR A 11 18.87 -7.83 -64.89
C THR A 11 18.57 -6.60 -64.04
N SER A 12 19.29 -6.46 -62.93
CA SER A 12 19.62 -5.17 -62.28
C SER A 12 18.48 -4.19 -61.93
N THR A 13 18.20 -4.06 -60.64
CA THR A 13 18.42 -2.77 -59.93
C THR A 13 18.54 -2.97 -58.43
N SER A 14 19.58 -2.40 -57.82
CA SER A 14 19.54 -1.95 -56.44
C SER A 14 18.89 -0.56 -56.38
N LEU A 15 18.04 -0.32 -55.37
CA LEU A 15 17.43 0.94 -54.87
C LEU A 15 16.11 0.54 -54.16
N SER A 16 16.07 0.45 -52.83
CA SER A 16 15.83 1.53 -51.85
C SER A 16 14.36 1.99 -51.77
N LEU A 17 13.71 1.69 -50.64
CA LEU A 17 12.49 2.36 -50.19
C LEU A 17 12.67 2.78 -48.72
N LEU A 18 13.16 4.01 -48.55
CA LEU A 18 13.24 4.77 -47.31
C LEU A 18 12.66 6.17 -47.58
N TYR A 19 12.17 6.83 -46.53
CA TYR A 19 11.64 8.20 -46.48
C TYR A 19 10.29 8.52 -47.16
N LEU A 20 9.27 8.63 -46.31
CA LEU A 20 8.48 9.87 -46.14
C LEU A 20 8.36 10.08 -44.61
N CYS A 21 8.63 11.23 -43.99
CA CYS A 21 8.98 12.54 -44.54
C CYS A 21 10.32 13.07 -43.99
N SER A 22 11.26 13.43 -44.88
CA SER A 22 12.32 14.40 -44.59
C SER A 22 12.50 15.32 -45.83
N GLY A 23 12.46 16.63 -45.60
CA GLY A 23 12.01 17.61 -46.60
C GLY A 23 13.04 18.19 -47.57
N TRP A 24 14.06 17.41 -47.97
CA TRP A 24 15.14 17.78 -48.92
C TRP A 24 16.11 18.86 -48.35
N PHE A 25 17.37 19.00 -48.79
CA PHE A 25 18.10 18.39 -49.93
C PHE A 25 19.35 17.62 -49.49
N THR A 26 19.77 16.66 -50.32
CA THR A 26 21.10 16.03 -50.30
C THR A 26 22.01 16.59 -51.39
N LEU A 27 23.31 16.25 -51.31
CA LEU A 27 24.36 16.37 -52.34
C LEU A 27 24.78 17.78 -52.80
N ALA A 28 25.86 18.28 -52.18
CA ALA A 28 26.89 19.08 -52.86
C ALA A 28 28.23 19.08 -52.09
N GLU A 29 29.08 18.07 -52.30
CA GLU A 29 30.51 18.13 -51.97
C GLU A 29 31.27 19.10 -52.91
N ASP A 30 30.87 20.37 -52.97
CA ASP A 30 31.61 21.39 -53.73
C ASP A 30 31.41 22.85 -53.27
N GLN A 31 30.54 23.14 -52.29
CA GLN A 31 30.23 24.54 -51.90
C GLN A 31 31.40 25.31 -51.23
N SER A 32 32.55 24.66 -51.02
CA SER A 32 33.80 25.34 -50.65
C SER A 32 34.57 25.87 -51.87
N ARG A 33 34.23 25.48 -53.10
CA ARG A 33 34.94 25.86 -54.34
C ARG A 33 34.20 26.91 -55.17
N CYS A 34 34.96 27.66 -55.95
CA CYS A 34 34.46 28.68 -56.88
C CYS A 34 34.27 28.08 -58.28
N ALA A 35 33.04 28.04 -58.79
CA ALA A 35 32.72 27.42 -60.09
C ALA A 35 33.49 28.00 -61.31
N VAL A 36 34.08 29.20 -61.18
CA VAL A 36 34.90 29.84 -62.23
C VAL A 36 36.36 29.36 -62.24
N CYS A 37 36.91 28.91 -61.11
CA CYS A 37 38.32 28.48 -61.02
C CYS A 37 38.53 27.07 -60.44
N GLN A 38 37.47 26.39 -60.01
CA GLN A 38 37.47 25.01 -59.52
C GLN A 38 38.40 24.74 -58.31
N GLN A 39 38.78 25.82 -57.60
CA GLN A 39 39.55 25.82 -56.36
C GLN A 39 38.72 26.38 -55.19
N VAL A 40 39.18 26.11 -53.96
CA VAL A 40 38.57 26.61 -52.72
C VAL A 40 38.49 28.15 -52.72
N LEU A 41 37.35 28.66 -52.24
CA LEU A 41 36.97 30.08 -52.22
C LEU A 41 37.98 30.94 -51.45
N ARG A 42 38.70 31.81 -52.18
CA ARG A 42 39.54 32.89 -51.61
C ARG A 42 38.82 34.22 -51.81
N ASP A 43 38.63 34.98 -50.74
CA ASP A 43 37.73 36.15 -50.68
C ASP A 43 36.32 35.81 -51.24
N PRO A 44 35.53 35.00 -50.49
CA PRO A 44 34.19 34.61 -50.91
C PRO A 44 33.25 35.82 -50.92
N VAL A 45 32.65 36.06 -52.08
CA VAL A 45 31.54 37.00 -52.26
C VAL A 45 30.32 36.29 -52.78
N SER A 46 29.13 36.69 -52.31
CA SER A 46 27.85 36.30 -52.89
C SER A 46 27.34 37.37 -53.86
N ILE A 47 26.62 36.91 -54.89
CA ILE A 47 25.90 37.78 -55.83
C ILE A 47 24.38 37.65 -55.61
N THR A 48 23.59 38.51 -56.24
CA THR A 48 22.13 38.65 -56.02
C THR A 48 21.27 37.40 -56.29
N CYS A 49 21.84 36.33 -56.85
CA CYS A 49 21.18 35.03 -57.00
C CYS A 49 21.65 33.95 -55.99
N GLY A 50 22.37 34.33 -54.92
CA GLY A 50 22.82 33.43 -53.85
C GLY A 50 24.12 32.64 -54.12
N HIS A 51 24.54 32.52 -55.38
CA HIS A 51 25.78 31.82 -55.75
C HIS A 51 27.04 32.56 -55.25
N ARG A 52 28.07 31.77 -54.90
CA ARG A 52 29.31 32.22 -54.24
C ARG A 52 30.52 32.05 -55.17
N PHE A 53 31.40 33.05 -55.19
CA PHE A 53 32.61 33.05 -56.02
C PHE A 53 33.78 33.70 -55.28
N CYS A 54 35.02 33.40 -55.68
CA CYS A 54 36.16 34.24 -55.31
C CYS A 54 35.96 35.62 -55.97
N ARG A 55 36.13 36.73 -55.24
CA ARG A 55 35.94 38.10 -55.80
C ARG A 55 36.64 38.30 -57.15
N GLN A 56 37.94 37.99 -57.22
CA GLN A 56 38.73 38.17 -58.45
C GLN A 56 38.20 37.35 -59.64
N CYS A 57 37.56 36.21 -59.39
CA CYS A 57 37.04 35.34 -60.44
C CYS A 57 35.72 35.86 -61.02
N ILE A 58 34.82 36.38 -60.18
CA ILE A 58 33.55 36.95 -60.66
C ILE A 58 33.76 38.34 -61.30
N THR A 59 34.67 39.17 -60.77
CA THR A 59 35.06 40.43 -61.42
C THR A 59 35.63 40.18 -62.82
N ARG A 60 36.59 39.25 -62.98
CA ARG A 60 37.14 38.87 -64.30
C ARG A 60 36.14 38.27 -65.27
N HIS A 61 35.06 37.67 -64.78
CA HIS A 61 33.97 37.20 -65.64
C HIS A 61 33.21 38.39 -66.25
N TRP A 62 32.91 39.41 -65.44
CA TRP A 62 32.19 40.61 -65.84
C TRP A 62 33.04 41.66 -66.58
N GLU A 63 34.38 41.56 -66.51
CA GLU A 63 35.32 42.31 -67.37
C GLU A 63 35.20 41.94 -68.86
N LYS A 64 34.54 40.82 -69.20
CA LYS A 64 34.26 40.39 -70.59
C LYS A 64 32.74 40.24 -70.80
N PRO A 65 31.99 41.35 -70.87
CA PRO A 65 30.53 41.31 -70.98
C PRO A 65 30.06 40.59 -72.25
N ALA A 66 28.91 39.92 -72.15
CA ALA A 66 28.25 39.31 -73.30
C ALA A 66 27.78 40.37 -74.31
N PRO A 67 27.53 40.02 -75.59
CA PRO A 67 27.12 40.99 -76.63
C PRO A 67 25.82 41.78 -76.36
N SER A 68 25.03 41.42 -75.34
CA SER A 68 23.85 42.19 -74.89
C SER A 68 24.16 43.25 -73.83
N GLY A 69 25.38 43.33 -73.31
CA GLY A 69 25.76 44.23 -72.22
C GLY A 69 25.26 43.82 -70.83
N ASP A 70 24.56 42.69 -70.72
CA ASP A 70 24.13 42.14 -69.42
C ASP A 70 25.30 41.49 -68.67
N TYR A 71 25.28 41.57 -67.34
CA TYR A 71 26.10 40.76 -66.44
C TYR A 71 25.32 39.51 -66.01
N ASP A 72 25.88 38.32 -66.17
CA ASP A 72 25.22 37.08 -65.74
C ASP A 72 26.01 36.29 -64.69
N CYS A 73 25.31 35.34 -64.05
CA CYS A 73 25.90 34.42 -63.10
C CYS A 73 26.52 33.21 -63.84
N PRO A 74 27.82 32.90 -63.68
CA PRO A 74 28.46 31.73 -64.31
C PRO A 74 27.70 30.40 -64.12
N GLN A 75 27.09 30.22 -62.95
CA GLN A 75 26.46 28.98 -62.51
C GLN A 75 24.98 28.81 -62.92
N CYS A 76 24.19 29.89 -63.02
CA CYS A 76 22.75 29.81 -63.35
C CYS A 76 22.29 30.75 -64.48
N ARG A 77 23.22 31.53 -65.07
CA ARG A 77 23.01 32.47 -66.20
C ARG A 77 21.87 33.50 -66.01
N LYS A 78 21.44 33.72 -64.76
CA LYS A 78 20.51 34.81 -64.41
C LYS A 78 21.19 36.14 -64.72
N ARG A 79 20.60 36.91 -65.65
CA ARG A 79 21.14 38.17 -66.17
C ARG A 79 20.73 39.38 -65.33
N SER A 80 21.55 40.41 -65.36
CA SER A 80 21.33 41.72 -64.76
C SER A 80 21.82 42.82 -65.70
N ARG A 81 20.99 43.85 -65.92
CA ARG A 81 21.36 45.05 -66.72
C ARG A 81 22.26 46.04 -65.97
N THR A 82 22.53 45.78 -64.69
CA THR A 82 23.44 46.54 -63.84
C THR A 82 24.41 45.60 -63.12
N LEU A 83 25.62 46.07 -62.83
CA LEU A 83 26.67 45.28 -62.20
C LEU A 83 26.19 44.75 -60.83
N PRO A 84 26.07 43.42 -60.61
CA PRO A 84 25.53 42.90 -59.35
C PRO A 84 26.46 43.18 -58.17
N VAL A 85 25.87 43.65 -57.06
CA VAL A 85 26.62 43.98 -55.85
C VAL A 85 27.30 42.72 -55.27
N LEU A 86 28.63 42.79 -55.12
CA LEU A 86 29.44 41.74 -54.50
C LEU A 86 29.40 41.87 -52.97
N GLN A 87 28.54 41.10 -52.31
CA GLN A 87 28.44 41.07 -50.86
C GLN A 87 29.61 40.29 -50.27
N HIS A 88 30.46 40.93 -49.47
CA HIS A 88 31.45 40.25 -48.62
C HIS A 88 30.76 39.58 -47.43
N LEU A 89 31.31 38.44 -47.01
CA LEU A 89 31.10 37.90 -45.67
C LEU A 89 32.22 38.40 -44.74
N ARG A 90 31.93 39.42 -43.92
CA ARG A 90 32.69 39.70 -42.68
C ARG A 90 31.92 40.51 -41.66
N GLU A 91 32.38 40.42 -40.43
CA GLU A 91 31.83 41.01 -39.20
C GLU A 91 31.84 42.55 -39.22
N PRO A 92 30.98 43.22 -38.41
CA PRO A 92 30.75 44.65 -38.49
C PRO A 92 31.95 45.49 -38.04
N ASN A 93 32.08 46.70 -38.60
CA ASN A 93 33.13 47.66 -38.28
C ASN A 93 32.55 49.07 -38.02
N ASP A 94 33.26 49.86 -37.23
CA ASP A 94 32.83 51.14 -36.66
C ASP A 94 32.57 52.29 -37.66
N ALA A 95 31.70 53.21 -37.22
CA ALA A 95 31.95 54.65 -37.34
C ALA A 95 31.51 55.35 -36.04
N ARG A 96 32.32 56.30 -35.54
CA ARG A 96 32.15 56.89 -34.19
C ARG A 96 31.22 58.10 -34.20
N GLY A 97 30.38 58.22 -33.18
CA GLY A 97 29.46 59.35 -32.99
C GLY A 97 28.95 59.47 -31.55
N SER A 98 29.87 59.70 -30.60
CA SER A 98 29.64 60.18 -29.22
C SER A 98 28.33 59.76 -28.52
N GLU A 99 28.33 58.60 -27.84
CA GLU A 99 28.08 58.48 -26.38
C GLU A 99 27.95 57.02 -25.91
N ASN A 100 28.16 56.80 -24.60
CA ASN A 100 27.84 55.60 -23.81
C ASN A 100 28.33 54.23 -24.33
N MET A 101 29.53 53.85 -23.88
CA MET A 101 30.13 52.50 -24.04
C MET A 101 29.24 51.34 -23.51
N ASP A 102 28.34 51.66 -22.58
CA ASP A 102 27.42 50.72 -21.93
C ASP A 102 26.39 50.10 -22.92
N ASP A 103 25.87 50.90 -23.85
CA ASP A 103 24.78 50.48 -24.76
C ASP A 103 25.23 49.46 -25.82
N SER A 104 26.51 49.50 -26.21
CA SER A 104 27.12 48.48 -27.08
C SER A 104 27.20 47.11 -26.39
N LEU A 105 27.54 47.10 -25.10
CA LEU A 105 27.56 45.88 -24.29
C LEU A 105 26.13 45.38 -24.04
N GLN A 106 25.20 46.28 -23.74
CA GLN A 106 23.76 45.98 -23.62
C GLN A 106 23.21 45.28 -24.87
N ARG A 107 23.48 45.80 -26.08
CA ARG A 107 23.01 45.20 -27.34
C ARG A 107 23.65 43.84 -27.65
N ALA A 108 24.90 43.60 -27.24
CA ALA A 108 25.52 42.26 -27.34
C ALA A 108 24.89 41.27 -26.34
N ILE A 109 24.65 41.71 -25.10
CA ILE A 109 23.99 40.92 -24.05
C ILE A 109 22.56 40.54 -24.45
N VAL A 110 21.77 41.49 -24.97
CA VAL A 110 20.38 41.24 -25.44
C VAL A 110 20.35 40.16 -26.53
N ASN A 111 21.13 40.30 -27.59
CA ASN A 111 21.18 39.29 -28.67
C ASN A 111 21.61 37.89 -28.17
N HIS A 112 22.49 37.82 -27.17
CA HIS A 112 22.91 36.57 -26.53
C HIS A 112 21.97 36.03 -25.44
N LYS A 113 21.03 36.86 -24.96
CA LYS A 113 19.91 36.44 -24.10
C LYS A 113 18.81 35.85 -24.99
N ASP A 114 18.50 36.49 -26.10
CA ASP A 114 17.56 35.98 -27.11
C ASP A 114 18.02 34.68 -27.77
N SER A 115 19.34 34.40 -27.84
CA SER A 115 19.85 33.11 -28.30
C SER A 115 19.63 31.99 -27.28
N LEU A 116 19.85 32.26 -25.98
CA LEU A 116 19.59 31.29 -24.91
C LEU A 116 18.08 31.06 -24.72
N GLN A 117 17.27 32.12 -24.74
CA GLN A 117 15.83 32.02 -24.56
C GLN A 117 15.19 31.13 -25.65
N ARG A 118 15.65 31.25 -26.90
CA ARG A 118 15.24 30.35 -27.99
C ARG A 118 15.68 28.90 -27.77
N ALA A 119 16.88 28.67 -27.25
CA ALA A 119 17.34 27.31 -26.92
C ALA A 119 16.51 26.68 -25.78
N ILE A 120 16.14 27.46 -24.75
CA ILE A 120 15.25 27.03 -23.66
C ILE A 120 13.83 26.73 -24.19
N VAL A 121 13.30 27.52 -25.13
CA VAL A 121 12.01 27.25 -25.78
C VAL A 121 12.08 25.97 -26.63
N ASN A 122 13.08 25.82 -27.49
CA ASN A 122 13.30 24.60 -28.28
C ASN A 122 13.40 23.34 -27.39
N HIS A 123 14.05 23.48 -26.23
CA HIS A 123 14.19 22.42 -25.23
C HIS A 123 12.87 22.10 -24.53
N LYS A 124 12.07 23.10 -24.14
CA LYS A 124 10.69 22.89 -23.66
C LYS A 124 9.84 22.18 -24.70
N ASP A 125 9.90 22.59 -25.97
CA ASP A 125 9.18 21.93 -27.06
C ASP A 125 9.70 20.50 -27.35
N SER A 126 10.98 20.22 -27.12
CA SER A 126 11.53 18.85 -27.22
C SER A 126 11.05 17.95 -26.07
N LEU A 127 11.25 18.38 -24.82
CA LEU A 127 10.78 17.64 -23.64
C LEU A 127 9.24 17.46 -23.65
N LYS A 128 8.48 18.44 -24.17
CA LYS A 128 7.05 18.28 -24.40
C LYS A 128 6.77 17.13 -25.37
N ARG A 129 7.35 17.14 -26.57
CA ARG A 129 7.16 16.06 -27.56
C ARG A 129 7.63 14.69 -27.07
N ARG A 130 8.68 14.64 -26.23
CA ARG A 130 9.20 13.40 -25.62
C ARG A 130 8.26 12.81 -24.56
N TYR A 131 7.38 13.60 -23.94
CA TYR A 131 6.54 13.18 -22.80
C TYR A 131 5.03 13.49 -22.91
N GLU A 132 4.56 14.11 -23.99
CA GLU A 132 3.12 14.42 -24.19
C GLU A 132 2.26 13.17 -24.42
N CYS A 133 2.87 12.05 -24.83
CA CYS A 133 2.23 10.77 -25.11
C CYS A 133 2.92 9.62 -24.36
N VAL A 134 2.12 8.62 -23.94
CA VAL A 134 2.60 7.34 -23.43
C VAL A 134 2.50 6.29 -24.53
N ILE A 135 3.55 5.48 -24.68
CA ILE A 135 3.58 4.35 -25.60
C ILE A 135 2.98 3.13 -24.89
N GLU A 136 1.69 2.85 -25.14
CA GLU A 136 1.03 1.65 -24.63
C GLU A 136 1.39 0.42 -25.50
N GLY A 137 2.61 -0.09 -25.35
CA GLY A 137 3.08 -1.33 -25.97
C GLY A 137 3.95 -1.14 -27.22
N MET A 138 3.46 -1.58 -28.38
CA MET A 138 4.25 -1.74 -29.61
C MET A 138 4.27 -0.46 -30.46
N GLU A 139 5.42 0.23 -30.57
CA GLU A 139 5.58 1.36 -31.50
C GLU A 139 5.30 1.00 -32.96
N THR A 140 4.19 1.49 -33.51
CA THR A 140 4.11 2.21 -34.80
C THR A 140 2.67 2.67 -35.05
N ALA A 141 2.51 3.86 -35.66
CA ALA A 141 1.31 4.28 -36.38
C ALA A 141 -0.05 4.16 -35.67
N GLY A 142 -0.28 4.98 -34.64
CA GLY A 142 -1.64 5.29 -34.15
C GLY A 142 -1.80 5.32 -32.63
N ASN A 143 -1.21 4.35 -31.92
CA ASN A 143 -1.45 4.12 -30.49
C ASN A 143 -0.58 4.97 -29.56
N GLN A 144 -0.45 6.27 -29.84
CA GLN A 144 0.09 7.24 -28.87
C GLN A 144 -1.06 7.80 -28.04
N THR A 145 -1.18 7.35 -26.79
CA THR A 145 -2.20 7.84 -25.86
C THR A 145 -1.66 9.08 -25.14
N PRO A 146 -2.28 10.28 -25.26
CA PRO A 146 -1.76 11.48 -24.60
C PRO A 146 -1.68 11.29 -23.09
N LEU A 147 -0.54 11.61 -22.48
CA LEU A 147 -0.30 11.40 -21.03
C LEU A 147 -1.38 12.11 -20.20
N ASN A 148 -1.70 13.36 -20.54
CA ASN A 148 -2.76 14.14 -19.91
C ASN A 148 -4.17 13.51 -19.97
N ARG A 149 -4.43 12.55 -20.88
CA ARG A 149 -5.72 11.84 -20.98
C ARG A 149 -5.86 10.73 -19.95
N ILE A 150 -4.81 9.93 -19.75
CA ILE A 150 -4.80 8.74 -18.87
C ILE A 150 -4.17 8.98 -17.50
N TYR A 151 -3.40 10.05 -17.35
CA TYR A 151 -2.73 10.36 -16.09
C TYR A 151 -3.74 10.56 -14.96
N THR A 152 -3.48 9.85 -13.86
CA THR A 152 -4.21 9.91 -12.60
C THR A 152 -3.19 10.25 -11.54
N GLU A 153 -3.42 11.30 -10.76
CA GLU A 153 -2.48 11.77 -9.72
C GLU A 153 -2.19 10.62 -8.76
N LEU A 154 -0.91 10.38 -8.44
CA LEU A 154 -0.52 9.33 -7.50
C LEU A 154 -0.66 9.82 -6.06
N TYR A 155 -0.96 8.92 -5.13
CA TYR A 155 -0.83 9.24 -3.71
C TYR A 155 0.66 9.25 -3.33
N ILE A 156 1.22 10.43 -3.07
CA ILE A 156 2.62 10.64 -2.64
C ILE A 156 2.60 11.21 -1.22
N THR A 157 3.48 10.72 -0.34
CA THR A 157 3.53 11.10 1.08
C THR A 157 4.92 11.57 1.49
N GLU A 158 5.02 12.48 2.46
CA GLU A 158 6.30 12.82 3.12
C GLU A 158 6.86 11.60 3.89
N GLY A 159 8.19 11.46 3.92
CA GLY A 159 8.89 10.43 4.71
C GLY A 159 8.98 9.06 4.05
N GLU A 160 9.19 8.04 4.87
CA GLU A 160 9.14 6.61 4.49
C GLU A 160 8.36 5.82 5.55
N SER A 161 7.65 4.78 5.14
CA SER A 161 6.93 3.89 6.06
C SER A 161 7.72 2.63 6.43
N GLU A 162 7.36 2.04 7.58
CA GLU A 162 8.02 0.84 8.11
C GLU A 162 7.98 -0.33 7.12
N GLY A 163 9.12 -0.99 6.91
CA GLY A 163 9.25 -2.19 6.07
C GLY A 163 9.63 -1.95 4.60
N VAL A 164 9.38 -0.75 4.07
CA VAL A 164 9.56 -0.39 2.63
C VAL A 164 10.95 -0.68 2.07
N ASN A 165 12.01 -0.55 2.88
CA ASN A 165 13.39 -0.84 2.46
C ASN A 165 13.74 -2.34 2.40
N ASN A 166 12.91 -3.25 2.95
CA ASN A 166 13.27 -4.67 3.19
C ASN A 166 12.31 -5.72 2.61
N GLU A 167 11.04 -5.38 2.37
CA GLU A 167 10.00 -6.34 1.96
C GLU A 167 9.84 -6.43 0.42
N HIS A 168 9.41 -7.59 -0.09
CA HIS A 168 9.04 -7.75 -1.51
C HIS A 168 7.79 -6.94 -1.86
N GLU A 169 7.66 -6.53 -3.12
CA GLU A 169 6.66 -5.59 -3.59
C GLU A 169 5.22 -6.00 -3.21
N VAL A 170 4.91 -7.28 -3.38
CA VAL A 170 3.60 -7.86 -3.00
C VAL A 170 3.31 -7.77 -1.50
N TRP A 171 4.31 -7.90 -0.63
CA TRP A 171 4.13 -7.68 0.81
C TRP A 171 3.88 -6.20 1.10
N GLN A 172 4.58 -5.28 0.42
CA GLN A 172 4.34 -3.83 0.59
C GLN A 172 2.91 -3.45 0.19
N LEU A 173 2.38 -4.00 -0.93
CA LEU A 173 0.97 -3.85 -1.32
C LEU A 173 0.01 -4.41 -0.24
N GLU A 174 0.31 -5.60 0.28
CA GLU A 174 -0.50 -6.25 1.31
C GLU A 174 -0.43 -5.48 2.64
N THR A 175 0.73 -4.91 3.02
CA THR A 175 0.92 -4.00 4.17
C THR A 175 0.13 -2.71 4.00
N ALA A 176 0.29 -1.97 2.90
CA ALA A 176 -0.48 -0.76 2.61
C ALA A 176 -2.00 -1.00 2.63
N SER A 177 -2.45 -2.16 2.15
CA SER A 177 -3.88 -2.54 2.21
C SER A 177 -4.39 -2.88 3.62
N ARG A 178 -3.50 -3.21 4.56
CA ARG A 178 -3.79 -3.53 5.98
C ARG A 178 -3.77 -2.30 6.88
N THR A 179 -2.86 -1.36 6.65
CA THR A 179 -2.59 -0.21 7.53
C THR A 179 -2.99 1.12 6.87
N PRO A 180 -4.18 1.68 7.17
CA PRO A 180 -4.50 3.06 6.81
C PRO A 180 -3.69 4.02 7.70
N THR A 181 -2.63 4.61 7.15
CA THR A 181 -1.79 5.59 7.83
C THR A 181 -2.51 6.94 7.97
N SER A 182 -3.13 7.18 9.14
CA SER A 182 -3.90 8.39 9.45
C SER A 182 -3.06 9.66 9.70
N HIS A 183 -1.76 9.64 9.38
CA HIS A 183 -0.79 10.68 9.70
C HIS A 183 0.10 11.11 8.52
N ASP A 184 -0.05 10.47 7.36
CA ASP A 184 0.79 10.77 6.20
C ASP A 184 0.30 12.06 5.51
N THR A 185 1.12 13.10 5.49
CA THR A 185 0.81 14.31 4.71
C THR A 185 0.93 14.01 3.23
N ALA A 186 -0.19 14.11 2.50
CA ALA A 186 -0.22 13.95 1.06
C ALA A 186 0.44 15.15 0.36
N ILE A 187 1.35 14.87 -0.56
CA ILE A 187 2.06 15.86 -1.38
C ILE A 187 1.59 15.68 -2.83
N HIS A 188 1.17 16.78 -3.48
CA HIS A 188 0.87 16.79 -4.91
C HIS A 188 2.17 16.82 -5.73
N CYS A 189 2.26 16.10 -6.84
CA CYS A 189 3.50 15.88 -7.58
C CYS A 189 4.21 17.19 -7.98
N ASN A 190 3.45 18.18 -8.46
CA ASN A 190 4.00 19.49 -8.83
C ASN A 190 4.42 20.36 -7.63
N ASP A 191 4.10 19.99 -6.40
CA ASP A 191 4.42 20.75 -5.18
C ASP A 191 5.60 20.17 -4.39
N ILE A 192 6.29 19.15 -4.92
CA ILE A 192 7.26 18.32 -4.18
C ILE A 192 8.49 19.06 -3.61
N PHE A 193 8.78 20.28 -4.08
CA PHE A 193 9.85 21.17 -3.58
C PHE A 193 9.33 22.30 -2.66
N LYS A 194 8.03 22.35 -2.37
CA LYS A 194 7.43 23.35 -1.48
C LYS A 194 7.42 22.81 -0.05
N PRO A 195 7.91 23.58 0.95
CA PRO A 195 7.86 23.14 2.34
C PRO A 195 6.40 23.07 2.82
N LEU A 196 6.13 22.11 3.71
CA LEU A 196 4.79 21.94 4.28
C LEU A 196 4.44 23.08 5.26
N PRO A 197 3.15 23.35 5.52
CA PRO A 197 2.73 24.42 6.43
C PRO A 197 3.35 24.28 7.84
N GLY A 198 4.27 25.20 8.18
CA GLY A 198 5.01 25.19 9.43
C GLY A 198 6.49 24.77 9.31
N GLN A 199 6.96 24.36 8.13
CA GLN A 199 8.38 24.17 7.83
C GLN A 199 8.98 25.45 7.19
N GLU A 200 10.05 26.00 7.76
CA GLU A 200 10.82 27.11 7.14
C GLU A 200 12.06 26.63 6.36
N ARG A 201 12.21 25.32 6.17
CA ARG A 201 13.42 24.71 5.58
C ARG A 201 13.39 24.76 4.06
N SER A 202 14.46 25.28 3.44
CA SER A 202 14.67 25.21 2.00
C SER A 202 14.99 23.79 1.55
N ILE A 203 14.21 23.25 0.60
CA ILE A 203 14.40 21.92 0.02
C ILE A 203 15.24 22.06 -1.26
N ARG A 204 16.44 21.48 -1.30
CA ARG A 204 17.27 21.38 -2.51
C ARG A 204 17.21 19.99 -3.14
N THR A 205 17.35 18.95 -2.32
CA THR A 205 17.38 17.55 -2.79
C THR A 205 16.17 16.77 -2.29
N VAL A 206 15.35 16.27 -3.22
CA VAL A 206 14.23 15.35 -2.97
C VAL A 206 14.58 13.94 -3.42
N LEU A 207 14.44 12.95 -2.53
CA LEU A 207 14.58 11.52 -2.85
C LEU A 207 13.22 10.82 -2.77
N THR A 208 12.69 10.43 -3.92
CA THR A 208 11.38 9.78 -4.06
C THR A 208 11.51 8.26 -4.16
N LYS A 209 11.04 7.57 -3.14
CA LYS A 209 11.03 6.11 -2.99
C LYS A 209 9.74 5.50 -3.54
N GLY A 210 9.80 4.22 -3.95
CA GLY A 210 8.63 3.41 -4.25
C GLY A 210 8.99 2.14 -5.04
N ILE A 211 8.14 1.12 -5.00
CA ILE A 211 8.33 -0.18 -5.69
C ILE A 211 8.36 -0.05 -7.22
N ALA A 212 8.63 -1.14 -7.96
CA ALA A 212 8.44 -1.18 -9.40
C ALA A 212 6.95 -1.02 -9.77
N GLY A 213 6.64 -0.61 -11.00
CA GLY A 213 5.27 -0.47 -11.48
C GLY A 213 4.40 0.62 -10.83
N ILE A 214 4.85 1.23 -9.73
CA ILE A 214 4.06 2.15 -8.89
C ILE A 214 3.84 3.55 -9.51
N GLY A 215 4.60 3.89 -10.56
CA GLY A 215 4.40 5.11 -11.36
C GLY A 215 5.43 6.24 -11.18
N LYS A 216 6.58 6.00 -10.53
CA LYS A 216 7.66 7.01 -10.31
C LYS A 216 8.03 7.79 -11.59
N THR A 217 8.48 7.09 -12.63
CA THR A 217 8.84 7.68 -13.94
C THR A 217 7.67 8.42 -14.60
N VAL A 218 6.43 7.93 -14.45
CA VAL A 218 5.24 8.59 -15.03
C VAL A 218 4.93 9.91 -14.31
N SER A 219 5.23 10.00 -13.02
CA SER A 219 5.14 11.25 -12.26
C SER A 219 6.19 12.27 -12.70
N VAL A 220 7.43 11.81 -12.93
CA VAL A 220 8.50 12.61 -13.54
C VAL A 220 8.08 13.13 -14.93
N GLN A 221 7.59 12.26 -15.80
CA GLN A 221 7.09 12.64 -17.13
C GLN A 221 5.97 13.69 -17.05
N LYS A 222 5.01 13.52 -16.13
CA LYS A 222 3.91 14.46 -15.93
C LYS A 222 4.37 15.83 -15.42
N PHE A 223 5.30 15.86 -14.46
CA PHE A 223 5.90 17.09 -13.94
C PHE A 223 6.63 17.87 -15.04
N ILE A 224 7.43 17.17 -15.86
CA ILE A 224 8.13 17.79 -16.99
C ILE A 224 7.12 18.32 -18.02
N LEU A 225 6.06 17.56 -18.30
CA LEU A 225 5.00 17.98 -19.23
C LEU A 225 4.27 19.23 -18.72
N ASP A 226 3.88 19.29 -17.44
CA ASP A 226 3.24 20.49 -16.87
C ASP A 226 4.18 21.71 -16.84
N TRP A 227 5.49 21.51 -16.66
CA TRP A 227 6.48 22.58 -16.77
C TRP A 227 6.70 23.06 -18.22
N ALA A 228 6.69 22.14 -19.20
CA ALA A 228 6.84 22.46 -20.60
C ALA A 228 5.56 23.10 -21.18
N GLU A 229 4.37 22.69 -20.73
CA GLU A 229 3.08 23.29 -21.07
C GLU A 229 2.77 24.59 -20.30
N GLY A 230 3.66 25.04 -19.40
CA GLY A 230 3.51 26.30 -18.66
C GLY A 230 2.53 26.27 -17.48
N LYS A 231 2.06 25.09 -17.08
CA LYS A 231 1.02 24.88 -16.05
C LYS A 231 1.56 24.97 -14.62
N ALA A 232 2.80 24.53 -14.38
CA ALA A 232 3.40 24.44 -13.05
C ALA A 232 4.90 24.81 -13.07
N ASN A 233 5.46 25.13 -11.89
CA ASN A 233 6.91 25.25 -11.63
C ASN A 233 7.70 26.16 -12.60
N GLN A 234 7.06 27.24 -13.09
CA GLN A 234 7.68 28.21 -14.01
C GLN A 234 8.73 29.12 -13.34
N ASP A 235 8.95 28.97 -12.03
CA ASP A 235 10.11 29.54 -11.34
C ASP A 235 11.41 28.79 -11.66
N VAL A 236 11.34 27.55 -12.16
CA VAL A 236 12.48 26.80 -12.70
C VAL A 236 12.68 27.15 -14.17
N GLU A 237 13.85 27.69 -14.51
CA GLU A 237 14.17 28.14 -15.87
C GLU A 237 14.47 26.98 -16.83
N ILE A 238 15.14 25.94 -16.34
CA ILE A 238 15.61 24.79 -17.15
C ILE A 238 15.49 23.50 -16.32
N ILE A 239 14.84 22.47 -16.88
CA ILE A 239 14.90 21.09 -16.37
C ILE A 239 15.88 20.27 -17.23
N PHE A 240 16.80 19.57 -16.57
CA PHE A 240 17.67 18.56 -17.14
C PHE A 240 17.23 17.18 -16.67
N VAL A 241 16.88 16.30 -17.62
CA VAL A 241 16.58 14.89 -17.32
C VAL A 241 17.84 14.06 -17.56
N LEU A 242 18.24 13.25 -16.58
CA LEU A 242 19.44 12.41 -16.63
C LEU A 242 19.12 11.02 -16.04
N PRO A 243 18.51 10.10 -16.80
CA PRO A 243 18.19 8.76 -16.31
C PRO A 243 19.47 7.98 -15.99
N PHE A 244 19.55 7.34 -14.82
CA PHE A 244 20.71 6.50 -14.46
C PHE A 244 20.96 5.38 -15.48
N ARG A 245 19.89 4.85 -16.07
CA ARG A 245 19.92 3.88 -17.15
C ARG A 245 20.71 4.35 -18.39
N GLU A 246 20.59 5.63 -18.74
CA GLU A 246 21.33 6.25 -19.86
C GLU A 246 22.77 6.58 -19.43
N LEU A 247 22.97 7.12 -18.22
CA LEU A 247 24.29 7.45 -17.65
C LEU A 247 25.23 6.23 -17.56
N ASN A 248 24.69 5.05 -17.26
CA ASN A 248 25.40 3.76 -17.22
C ASN A 248 26.10 3.35 -18.54
N LEU A 249 25.72 3.96 -19.66
CA LEU A 249 26.32 3.68 -20.98
C LEU A 249 27.68 4.38 -21.13
N ILE A 250 27.93 5.46 -20.37
CA ILE A 250 29.20 6.17 -20.38
C ILE A 250 30.26 5.35 -19.61
N LYS A 251 31.17 4.72 -20.35
CA LYS A 251 32.33 4.02 -19.81
C LYS A 251 33.62 4.66 -20.26
N ASP A 252 34.60 4.71 -19.36
CA ASP A 252 36.00 5.03 -19.62
C ASP A 252 36.27 6.41 -20.29
N LEU A 253 35.28 7.30 -20.28
CA LEU A 253 35.33 8.64 -20.86
C LEU A 253 35.30 9.72 -19.78
N GLN A 254 36.21 10.69 -19.91
CA GLN A 254 36.23 11.90 -19.10
C GLN A 254 35.22 12.93 -19.65
N TYR A 255 34.32 13.40 -18.80
CA TYR A 255 33.27 14.37 -19.12
C TYR A 255 33.38 15.59 -18.21
N SER A 256 33.02 16.76 -18.74
CA SER A 256 32.64 17.90 -17.92
C SER A 256 31.12 17.97 -17.81
N LEU A 257 30.58 18.59 -16.75
CA LEU A 257 29.12 18.70 -16.60
C LEU A 257 28.51 19.47 -17.78
N LEU A 258 29.15 20.55 -18.23
CA LEU A 258 28.68 21.32 -19.38
C LEU A 258 28.61 20.48 -20.66
N ARG A 259 29.60 19.60 -20.88
CA ARG A 259 29.57 18.65 -22.01
C ARG A 259 28.45 17.63 -21.83
N LEU A 260 28.35 17.00 -20.66
CA LEU A 260 27.35 15.97 -20.38
C LEU A 260 25.92 16.47 -20.64
N LEU A 261 25.63 17.72 -20.29
CA LEU A 261 24.32 18.32 -20.52
C LEU A 261 24.06 18.68 -21.99
N ASN A 262 25.07 19.13 -22.73
CA ASN A 262 24.95 19.35 -24.18
C ASN A 262 24.81 18.04 -24.96
N ASP A 263 25.47 16.97 -24.49
CA ASP A 263 25.46 15.65 -25.13
C ASP A 263 24.13 14.89 -24.85
N PHE A 264 23.42 15.21 -23.75
CA PHE A 264 22.06 14.72 -23.45
C PHE A 264 20.92 15.61 -23.97
N HIS A 265 21.13 16.93 -24.05
CA HIS A 265 20.10 17.94 -24.39
C HIS A 265 20.62 18.85 -25.52
N THR A 266 20.81 18.26 -26.69
CA THR A 266 21.51 18.86 -27.84
C THR A 266 20.92 20.17 -28.35
N GLU A 267 19.61 20.35 -28.15
CA GLU A 267 18.80 21.51 -28.54
C GLU A 267 19.11 22.76 -27.71
N LEU A 268 19.67 22.56 -26.51
CA LEU A 268 19.93 23.62 -25.52
C LEU A 268 21.25 24.36 -25.77
N ASN A 269 22.21 23.72 -26.44
CA ASN A 269 23.54 24.22 -26.83
C ASN A 269 24.10 25.32 -25.89
N ILE A 270 24.46 24.89 -24.68
CA ILE A 270 24.85 25.73 -23.56
C ILE A 270 26.27 26.27 -23.79
N GLY A 271 26.40 27.28 -24.66
CA GLY A 271 27.68 27.76 -25.16
C GLY A 271 28.62 28.47 -24.17
N ASN A 272 28.25 28.63 -22.89
CA ASN A 272 29.13 29.13 -21.82
C ASN A 272 28.63 28.68 -20.44
N ALA A 273 29.54 28.12 -19.64
CA ALA A 273 29.37 27.77 -18.22
C ALA A 273 28.67 28.86 -17.38
N GLN A 274 29.05 30.13 -17.57
CA GLN A 274 28.51 31.27 -16.82
C GLN A 274 26.99 31.42 -16.95
N LYS A 275 26.40 30.97 -18.07
CA LYS A 275 24.94 30.97 -18.28
C LYS A 275 24.28 29.87 -17.44
N LEU A 276 24.85 28.66 -17.44
CA LEU A 276 24.36 27.52 -16.64
C LEU A 276 24.39 27.81 -15.13
N THR A 277 25.43 28.49 -14.65
CA THR A 277 25.54 28.89 -13.23
C THR A 277 24.60 30.03 -12.83
N ALA A 278 24.03 30.77 -13.78
CA ALA A 278 23.14 31.90 -13.53
C ALA A 278 21.64 31.52 -13.55
N CYS A 279 21.27 30.43 -14.22
CA CYS A 279 19.88 29.96 -14.30
C CYS A 279 19.47 29.18 -13.05
N LYS A 280 18.21 29.29 -12.59
CA LYS A 280 17.62 28.34 -11.65
C LYS A 280 17.31 27.03 -12.37
N ALA A 281 18.33 26.17 -12.46
CA ALA A 281 18.25 24.84 -13.05
C ALA A 281 17.69 23.80 -12.07
N MET A 282 17.07 22.76 -12.63
CA MET A 282 16.63 21.57 -11.92
C MET A 282 17.13 20.31 -12.63
N PHE A 283 17.58 19.31 -11.88
CA PHE A 283 18.04 18.02 -12.40
C PHE A 283 17.11 16.90 -11.91
N ILE A 284 16.67 16.04 -12.83
CA ILE A 284 15.86 14.87 -12.52
C ILE A 284 16.65 13.61 -12.85
N PHE A 285 16.99 12.86 -11.81
CA PHE A 285 17.71 11.58 -11.86
C PHE A 285 16.72 10.42 -11.66
N ASP A 286 16.16 9.93 -12.77
CA ASP A 286 15.21 8.81 -12.73
C ASP A 286 15.96 7.46 -12.66
N GLY A 287 15.52 6.59 -11.75
CA GLY A 287 15.96 5.18 -11.67
C GLY A 287 17.32 4.93 -11.00
N LEU A 288 17.62 5.56 -9.85
CA LEU A 288 18.85 5.30 -9.06
C LEU A 288 19.09 3.81 -8.78
N ASP A 289 18.02 3.03 -8.61
CA ASP A 289 18.09 1.57 -8.41
C ASP A 289 18.55 0.75 -9.62
N GLU A 290 18.78 1.42 -10.75
CA GLU A 290 19.40 0.86 -11.94
C GLU A 290 20.86 1.33 -12.12
N SER A 291 21.37 2.20 -11.25
CA SER A 291 22.75 2.71 -11.30
C SER A 291 23.78 1.57 -11.24
N ARG A 292 24.81 1.68 -12.06
CA ARG A 292 26.04 0.86 -12.06
C ARG A 292 27.29 1.70 -11.77
N LEU A 293 27.09 2.98 -11.46
CA LEU A 293 28.15 3.90 -11.06
C LEU A 293 28.48 3.66 -9.57
N PRO A 294 29.76 3.68 -9.14
CA PRO A 294 30.14 3.46 -7.74
C PRO A 294 29.47 4.39 -6.72
N LEU A 295 29.14 5.62 -7.15
CA LEU A 295 28.66 6.75 -6.39
C LEU A 295 29.49 6.97 -5.11
N ASP A 296 30.81 7.08 -5.26
CA ASP A 296 31.69 7.19 -4.10
C ASP A 296 31.65 8.59 -3.46
N PHE A 297 30.71 8.77 -2.52
CA PHE A 297 30.58 9.99 -1.74
C PHE A 297 31.75 10.24 -0.76
N GLN A 298 32.65 9.29 -0.53
CA GLN A 298 33.76 9.44 0.42
C GLN A 298 35.09 9.78 -0.26
N HIS A 299 35.46 9.09 -1.34
CA HIS A 299 36.77 9.19 -1.98
C HIS A 299 36.81 10.03 -3.27
N ASN A 300 35.67 10.32 -3.90
CA ASN A 300 35.66 11.15 -5.12
C ASN A 300 36.20 12.57 -4.87
N GLU A 301 37.07 13.01 -5.79
CA GLU A 301 37.65 14.35 -5.80
C GLU A 301 36.59 15.46 -5.79
N LYS A 302 36.92 16.63 -5.24
CA LYS A 302 36.00 17.78 -5.22
C LYS A 302 36.08 18.57 -6.51
N VAL A 303 35.03 18.47 -7.32
CA VAL A 303 34.82 19.26 -8.54
C VAL A 303 33.81 20.37 -8.27
N SER A 304 34.07 21.58 -8.78
CA SER A 304 33.16 22.72 -8.65
C SER A 304 33.04 23.61 -9.90
N ASP A 305 33.93 23.46 -10.88
CA ASP A 305 33.77 24.09 -12.20
C ASP A 305 33.01 23.15 -13.13
N VAL A 306 31.95 23.63 -13.77
CA VAL A 306 31.14 22.83 -14.71
C VAL A 306 31.88 22.47 -16.01
N THR A 307 33.03 23.09 -16.27
CA THR A 307 33.92 22.81 -17.41
C THR A 307 35.06 21.84 -17.09
N GLN A 308 35.35 21.59 -15.80
CA GLN A 308 36.34 20.60 -15.37
C GLN A 308 35.90 19.19 -15.81
N THR A 309 36.83 18.42 -16.36
CA THR A 309 36.58 17.04 -16.80
C THR A 309 36.98 16.02 -15.74
N SER A 310 36.02 15.19 -15.33
CA SER A 310 36.20 14.04 -14.43
C SER A 310 35.35 12.85 -14.91
N SER A 311 35.29 11.75 -14.16
CA SER A 311 34.33 10.68 -14.44
C SER A 311 32.89 11.14 -14.16
N VAL A 312 31.90 10.50 -14.81
CA VAL A 312 30.48 10.76 -14.52
C VAL A 312 30.15 10.55 -13.05
N ASP A 313 30.77 9.55 -12.40
CA ASP A 313 30.63 9.28 -10.97
C ASP A 313 31.01 10.49 -10.10
N VAL A 314 32.17 11.08 -10.38
CA VAL A 314 32.66 12.28 -9.71
C VAL A 314 31.73 13.48 -9.98
N LEU A 315 31.25 13.67 -11.21
CA LEU A 315 30.32 14.75 -11.54
C LEU A 315 29.00 14.62 -10.75
N LEU A 316 28.40 13.43 -10.73
CA LEU A 316 27.14 13.19 -10.04
C LEU A 316 27.27 13.35 -8.53
N THR A 317 28.28 12.74 -7.89
CA THR A 317 28.44 12.89 -6.43
C THR A 317 28.76 14.33 -6.03
N ASN A 318 29.47 15.10 -6.86
CA ASN A 318 29.69 16.54 -6.61
C ASN A 318 28.44 17.40 -6.84
N LEU A 319 27.59 17.08 -7.80
CA LEU A 319 26.31 17.77 -8.00
C LEU A 319 25.35 17.49 -6.84
N ILE A 320 25.24 16.23 -6.41
CA ILE A 320 24.40 15.82 -5.28
C ILE A 320 24.88 16.49 -3.98
N LYS A 321 26.19 16.46 -3.69
CA LYS A 321 26.83 17.22 -2.58
C LYS A 321 26.69 18.74 -2.67
N GLY A 322 26.28 19.31 -3.81
CA GLY A 322 26.22 20.76 -4.03
C GLY A 322 27.59 21.44 -4.21
N ASN A 323 28.66 20.67 -4.47
CA ASN A 323 29.94 21.24 -4.90
C ASN A 323 29.86 21.79 -6.33
N LEU A 324 29.12 21.09 -7.20
CA LEU A 324 28.66 21.60 -8.49
C LEU A 324 27.22 22.15 -8.34
N LEU A 325 26.96 23.30 -8.95
CA LEU A 325 25.63 23.97 -9.00
C LEU A 325 24.87 23.93 -7.65
N PRO A 326 25.37 24.61 -6.60
CA PRO A 326 24.75 24.60 -5.27
C PRO A 326 23.30 25.12 -5.27
N SER A 327 22.95 26.03 -6.18
CA SER A 327 21.60 26.59 -6.33
C SER A 327 20.60 25.70 -7.09
N ALA A 328 21.05 24.60 -7.69
CA ALA A 328 20.18 23.75 -8.50
C ALA A 328 19.33 22.80 -7.66
N LEU A 329 18.06 22.63 -8.04
CA LEU A 329 17.15 21.66 -7.43
C LEU A 329 17.41 20.25 -7.97
N LEU A 330 17.39 19.24 -7.12
CA LEU A 330 17.64 17.84 -7.48
C LEU A 330 16.44 16.97 -7.10
N TRP A 331 15.87 16.26 -8.06
CA TRP A 331 14.86 15.23 -7.83
C TRP A 331 15.42 13.86 -8.23
N ILE A 332 15.42 12.91 -7.33
CA ILE A 332 16.00 11.58 -7.54
C ILE A 332 14.91 10.54 -7.29
N THR A 333 14.66 9.63 -8.23
CA THR A 333 13.72 8.51 -8.04
C THR A 333 14.45 7.19 -7.82
N SER A 334 13.93 6.32 -6.95
CA SER A 334 14.56 5.04 -6.63
C SER A 334 13.57 3.99 -6.12
N ARG A 335 13.86 2.71 -6.35
CA ARG A 335 13.39 1.63 -5.47
C ARG A 335 14.08 1.72 -4.09
N PRO A 336 13.37 1.41 -3.00
CA PRO A 336 13.86 1.58 -1.63
C PRO A 336 15.25 0.97 -1.37
N ALA A 337 15.49 -0.25 -1.85
CA ALA A 337 16.71 -1.02 -1.62
C ALA A 337 18.01 -0.41 -2.17
N ALA A 338 17.94 0.62 -3.03
CA ALA A 338 19.10 1.34 -3.56
C ALA A 338 19.27 2.76 -2.99
N THR A 339 18.37 3.20 -2.11
CA THR A 339 18.39 4.57 -1.56
C THR A 339 19.58 4.83 -0.65
N ASN A 340 20.20 3.77 -0.12
CA ASN A 340 21.45 3.79 0.64
C ASN A 340 22.70 4.10 -0.21
N GLN A 341 22.61 4.17 -1.55
CA GLN A 341 23.71 4.66 -2.39
C GLN A 341 23.95 6.17 -2.20
N ILE A 342 22.96 6.92 -1.68
CA ILE A 342 23.07 8.35 -1.39
C ILE A 342 23.09 8.54 0.13
N PRO A 343 24.10 9.23 0.70
CA PRO A 343 24.14 9.53 2.12
C PRO A 343 22.94 10.39 2.55
N PRO A 344 22.27 10.09 3.68
CA PRO A 344 21.10 10.84 4.15
C PRO A 344 21.36 12.35 4.30
N GLU A 345 22.58 12.75 4.65
CA GLU A 345 23.02 14.14 4.76
C GLU A 345 23.03 14.92 3.43
N CYS A 346 22.89 14.24 2.29
CA CYS A 346 22.76 14.85 0.96
C CYS A 346 21.29 15.06 0.52
N VAL A 347 20.32 14.67 1.36
CA VAL A 347 18.88 14.68 1.06
C VAL A 347 18.14 15.57 2.05
N ASP A 348 17.39 16.57 1.56
CA ASP A 348 16.58 17.44 2.43
C ASP A 348 15.22 16.84 2.76
N GLN A 349 14.62 16.14 1.79
CA GLN A 349 13.29 15.55 1.89
C GLN A 349 13.25 14.17 1.24
N VAL A 350 12.67 13.21 1.94
CA VAL A 350 12.29 11.89 1.40
C VAL A 350 10.79 11.89 1.15
N THR A 351 10.34 11.30 0.05
CA THR A 351 8.92 11.08 -0.24
C THR A 351 8.67 9.64 -0.68
N GLU A 352 7.48 9.09 -0.40
CA GLU A 352 7.10 7.74 -0.82
C GLU A 352 5.93 7.79 -1.82
N VAL A 353 6.07 7.16 -2.98
CA VAL A 353 4.99 6.97 -3.95
C VAL A 353 4.19 5.73 -3.57
N ARG A 354 2.95 5.94 -3.11
CA ARG A 354 2.04 4.89 -2.64
C ARG A 354 1.14 4.31 -3.75
N GLY A 355 1.20 4.82 -4.97
CA GLY A 355 0.35 4.34 -6.09
C GLY A 355 -1.10 4.83 -6.00
N PHE A 356 -2.06 3.98 -6.40
CA PHE A 356 -3.48 4.33 -6.49
C PHE A 356 -4.28 3.89 -5.25
N ASN A 357 -4.94 4.85 -4.59
CA ASN A 357 -6.04 4.59 -3.66
C ASN A 357 -7.30 4.10 -4.39
N ASP A 358 -8.30 3.60 -3.66
CA ASP A 358 -9.47 2.96 -4.28
C ASP A 358 -10.25 3.88 -5.25
N PRO A 359 -10.48 5.18 -4.97
CA PRO A 359 -10.97 6.15 -5.97
C PRO A 359 -10.09 6.30 -7.21
N GLN A 360 -8.77 6.46 -7.06
CA GLN A 360 -7.82 6.64 -8.18
C GLN A 360 -7.82 5.44 -9.14
N LYS A 361 -8.01 4.21 -8.63
CA LYS A 361 -8.18 3.01 -9.48
C LYS A 361 -9.37 3.16 -10.43
N GLU A 362 -10.50 3.67 -9.94
CA GLU A 362 -11.69 3.88 -10.76
C GLU A 362 -11.53 5.07 -11.71
N GLU A 363 -10.85 6.14 -11.27
CA GLU A 363 -10.51 7.30 -12.10
C GLU A 363 -9.67 6.90 -13.31
N TYR A 364 -8.63 6.08 -13.11
CA TYR A 364 -7.79 5.55 -14.18
C TYR A 364 -8.63 4.80 -15.24
N PHE A 365 -9.49 3.87 -14.83
CA PHE A 365 -10.31 3.11 -15.79
C PHE A 365 -11.33 4.00 -16.53
N ARG A 366 -11.94 4.99 -15.86
CA ARG A 366 -12.82 5.99 -16.53
C ARG A 366 -12.07 6.92 -17.48
N LYS A 367 -10.79 7.21 -17.21
CA LYS A 367 -9.92 7.99 -18.11
C LYS A 367 -9.42 7.18 -19.31
N ARG A 368 -9.18 5.88 -19.11
CA ARG A 368 -8.64 4.97 -20.14
C ARG A 368 -9.69 4.53 -21.17
N PHE A 369 -10.96 4.42 -20.80
CA PHE A 369 -12.03 4.01 -21.73
C PHE A 369 -13.01 5.14 -22.00
N SER A 370 -13.34 5.35 -23.29
CA SER A 370 -14.33 6.36 -23.71
C SER A 370 -15.77 5.86 -23.60
N ASP A 371 -15.94 4.55 -23.40
CA ASP A 371 -17.20 3.86 -23.21
C ASP A 371 -17.41 3.69 -21.69
N GLU A 372 -18.42 4.37 -21.13
CA GLU A 372 -18.71 4.32 -19.71
C GLU A 372 -19.26 2.95 -19.26
N ASP A 373 -19.99 2.22 -20.11
CA ASP A 373 -20.51 0.89 -19.78
C ASP A 373 -19.38 -0.15 -19.75
N LEU A 374 -18.44 -0.07 -20.69
CA LEU A 374 -17.20 -0.86 -20.64
C LEU A 374 -16.37 -0.50 -19.40
N ALA A 375 -16.17 0.78 -19.11
CA ALA A 375 -15.44 1.22 -17.93
C ALA A 375 -16.09 0.72 -16.63
N ASN A 376 -17.43 0.82 -16.51
CA ASN A 376 -18.18 0.36 -15.35
C ASN A 376 -18.17 -1.18 -15.22
N ARG A 377 -18.24 -1.93 -16.33
CA ARG A 377 -18.06 -3.40 -16.34
C ARG A 377 -16.66 -3.79 -15.84
N ILE A 378 -15.61 -3.12 -16.31
CA ILE A 378 -14.22 -3.35 -15.89
C ILE A 378 -14.03 -3.02 -14.41
N ILE A 379 -14.48 -1.84 -13.96
CA ILE A 379 -14.42 -1.43 -12.56
C ILE A 379 -15.19 -2.42 -11.65
N SER A 380 -16.33 -2.93 -12.10
CA SER A 380 -17.10 -3.94 -11.38
C SER A 380 -16.33 -5.27 -11.24
N HIS A 381 -15.75 -5.78 -12.33
CA HIS A 381 -14.97 -7.02 -12.31
C HIS A 381 -13.66 -6.91 -11.51
N VAL A 382 -12.98 -5.76 -11.59
CA VAL A 382 -11.81 -5.47 -10.74
C VAL A 382 -12.22 -5.34 -9.26
N LYS A 383 -13.46 -4.92 -8.94
CA LYS A 383 -13.97 -4.85 -7.56
C LYS A 383 -14.42 -6.21 -7.01
N THR A 384 -14.88 -7.15 -7.84
CA THR A 384 -15.24 -8.50 -7.39
C THR A 384 -13.98 -9.32 -7.10
N SER A 385 -13.05 -9.47 -8.04
CA SER A 385 -11.79 -10.18 -7.74
C SER A 385 -10.86 -9.32 -6.88
N ARG A 386 -10.89 -9.58 -5.57
CA ARG A 386 -10.11 -8.82 -4.59
C ARG A 386 -8.60 -8.94 -4.78
N SER A 387 -8.09 -10.03 -5.39
CA SER A 387 -6.68 -10.14 -5.79
C SER A 387 -6.33 -9.12 -6.87
N LEU A 388 -7.17 -8.97 -7.91
CA LEU A 388 -6.97 -7.96 -8.95
C LEU A 388 -7.07 -6.54 -8.38
N HIS A 389 -8.06 -6.30 -7.52
CA HIS A 389 -8.24 -5.02 -6.83
C HIS A 389 -7.02 -4.56 -6.01
N ILE A 390 -6.31 -5.52 -5.39
CA ILE A 390 -5.10 -5.24 -4.60
C ILE A 390 -3.93 -4.97 -5.54
N MET A 391 -3.71 -5.78 -6.58
CA MET A 391 -2.62 -5.53 -7.52
C MET A 391 -2.81 -4.22 -8.31
N CYS A 392 -4.06 -3.82 -8.61
CA CYS A 392 -4.42 -2.51 -9.17
C CYS A 392 -4.08 -1.31 -8.27
N HIS A 393 -3.53 -1.50 -7.07
CA HIS A 393 -2.85 -0.43 -6.34
C HIS A 393 -1.61 0.09 -7.11
N MET A 394 -1.00 -0.76 -7.96
CA MET A 394 0.06 -0.37 -8.90
C MET A 394 -0.52 0.00 -10.27
N PRO A 395 -0.23 1.20 -10.81
CA PRO A 395 -0.72 1.63 -12.13
C PRO A 395 -0.40 0.66 -13.27
N VAL A 396 0.76 -0.02 -13.25
CA VAL A 396 1.09 -1.04 -14.28
C VAL A 396 0.10 -2.21 -14.31
N PHE A 397 -0.47 -2.59 -13.16
CA PHE A 397 -1.49 -3.63 -13.09
C PHE A 397 -2.88 -3.13 -13.49
N CYS A 398 -3.18 -1.84 -13.31
CA CYS A 398 -4.35 -1.23 -13.95
C CYS A 398 -4.23 -1.26 -15.48
N TRP A 399 -3.04 -0.98 -16.04
CA TRP A 399 -2.79 -1.07 -17.48
C TRP A 399 -2.86 -2.50 -18.02
N ILE A 400 -2.23 -3.48 -17.36
CA ILE A 400 -2.39 -4.91 -17.69
C ILE A 400 -3.87 -5.33 -17.64
N SER A 401 -4.59 -4.91 -16.59
CA SER A 401 -6.00 -5.24 -16.42
C SER A 401 -6.90 -4.55 -17.45
N ALA A 402 -6.57 -3.33 -17.85
CA ALA A 402 -7.24 -2.61 -18.91
C ALA A 402 -7.17 -3.41 -20.22
N ILE A 403 -5.96 -3.78 -20.66
CA ILE A 403 -5.74 -4.55 -21.90
C ILE A 403 -6.51 -5.88 -21.89
N VAL A 404 -6.40 -6.66 -20.81
CA VAL A 404 -7.04 -7.99 -20.73
C VAL A 404 -8.57 -7.89 -20.70
N LEU A 405 -9.11 -6.97 -19.90
CA LEU A 405 -10.56 -6.88 -19.69
C LEU A 405 -11.27 -6.13 -20.82
N GLU A 406 -10.64 -5.11 -21.43
CA GLU A 406 -11.10 -4.47 -22.68
C GLU A 406 -11.27 -5.53 -23.77
N HIS A 407 -10.22 -6.32 -24.02
CA HIS A 407 -10.20 -7.36 -25.03
C HIS A 407 -11.27 -8.44 -24.82
N MET A 408 -11.42 -8.94 -23.59
CA MET A 408 -12.38 -10.01 -23.29
C MET A 408 -13.84 -9.53 -23.25
N LEU A 409 -14.11 -8.30 -22.79
CA LEU A 409 -15.47 -7.75 -22.74
C LEU A 409 -15.96 -7.21 -24.10
N SER A 410 -15.03 -6.85 -25.00
CA SER A 410 -15.35 -6.36 -26.36
C SER A 410 -15.51 -7.47 -27.41
N THR A 411 -15.00 -8.68 -27.14
CA THR A 411 -15.07 -9.80 -28.10
C THR A 411 -16.28 -10.72 -27.92
N ASP A 412 -17.06 -10.54 -26.84
CA ASP A 412 -18.38 -11.13 -26.51
C ASP A 412 -18.61 -12.63 -26.86
N LYS A 413 -17.53 -13.42 -26.88
CA LYS A 413 -17.61 -14.89 -26.88
C LYS A 413 -17.69 -15.37 -25.43
N ARG A 414 -18.52 -16.39 -25.17
CA ARG A 414 -18.90 -16.96 -23.85
C ARG A 414 -17.72 -17.56 -23.01
N ARG A 415 -16.64 -16.82 -22.80
CA ARG A 415 -15.48 -17.20 -21.99
C ARG A 415 -15.68 -16.69 -20.56
N GLU A 416 -15.23 -17.47 -19.58
CA GLU A 416 -15.17 -17.04 -18.18
C GLU A 416 -14.16 -15.89 -18.05
N MET A 417 -14.49 -14.84 -17.31
CA MET A 417 -13.57 -13.72 -17.08
C MET A 417 -12.47 -14.15 -16.10
N PRO A 418 -11.20 -13.76 -16.30
CA PRO A 418 -10.11 -14.11 -15.40
C PRO A 418 -10.38 -13.62 -13.97
N THR A 419 -10.39 -14.56 -13.04
CA THR A 419 -10.61 -14.35 -11.60
C THR A 419 -9.32 -14.33 -10.81
N THR A 420 -8.31 -15.08 -11.24
CA THR A 420 -7.00 -15.19 -10.56
C THR A 420 -5.91 -14.42 -11.32
N LEU A 421 -4.77 -14.17 -10.66
CA LEU A 421 -3.62 -13.50 -11.29
C LEU A 421 -3.00 -14.38 -12.38
N THR A 422 -2.96 -15.70 -12.19
CA THR A 422 -2.49 -16.65 -13.21
C THR A 422 -3.33 -16.56 -14.48
N GLU A 423 -4.67 -16.50 -14.35
CA GLU A 423 -5.56 -16.32 -15.51
C GLU A 423 -5.28 -14.99 -16.22
N MET A 424 -5.17 -13.88 -15.48
CA MET A 424 -4.81 -12.56 -16.05
C MET A 424 -3.48 -12.59 -16.81
N SER A 425 -2.44 -13.20 -16.25
CA SER A 425 -1.12 -13.27 -16.87
C SER A 425 -1.09 -14.18 -18.10
N ILE A 426 -1.86 -15.28 -18.11
CA ILE A 426 -2.06 -16.11 -19.31
C ILE A 426 -2.76 -15.31 -20.41
N HIS A 427 -3.87 -14.64 -20.09
CA HIS A 427 -4.60 -13.84 -21.07
C HIS A 427 -3.77 -12.67 -21.61
N PHE A 428 -3.02 -11.97 -20.76
CA PHE A 428 -2.09 -10.92 -21.18
C PHE A 428 -1.03 -11.47 -22.16
N LEU A 429 -0.39 -12.61 -21.84
CA LEU A 429 0.62 -13.23 -22.70
C LEU A 429 0.07 -13.58 -24.09
N LEU A 430 -1.13 -14.15 -24.15
CA LEU A 430 -1.79 -14.54 -25.39
C LEU A 430 -2.21 -13.33 -26.23
N ILE A 431 -2.74 -12.27 -25.59
CA ILE A 431 -3.12 -11.03 -26.28
C ILE A 431 -1.89 -10.37 -26.90
N GLN A 432 -0.79 -10.24 -26.16
CA GLN A 432 0.45 -9.66 -26.69
C GLN A 432 1.05 -10.51 -27.83
N THR A 433 0.97 -11.83 -27.74
CA THR A 433 1.40 -12.75 -28.82
C THR A 433 0.52 -12.59 -30.07
N SER A 434 -0.80 -12.43 -29.90
CA SER A 434 -1.73 -12.22 -31.02
C SER A 434 -1.54 -10.87 -31.71
N LEU A 435 -1.37 -9.78 -30.94
CA LEU A 435 -1.04 -8.45 -31.47
C LEU A 435 0.29 -8.47 -32.26
N LYS A 436 1.27 -9.25 -31.78
CA LYS A 436 2.53 -9.51 -32.49
C LYS A 436 2.31 -10.26 -33.83
N ASN A 437 1.46 -11.28 -33.89
CA ASN A 437 1.17 -11.99 -35.14
C ASN A 437 0.39 -11.13 -36.15
N GLN A 438 -0.59 -10.35 -35.69
CA GLN A 438 -1.30 -9.37 -36.52
C GLN A 438 -0.31 -8.36 -37.14
N LYS A 439 0.58 -7.77 -36.32
CA LYS A 439 1.50 -6.71 -36.75
C LYS A 439 2.61 -7.18 -37.70
N TYR A 440 3.24 -8.33 -37.44
CA TYR A 440 4.44 -8.78 -38.18
C TYR A 440 4.17 -9.85 -39.23
N HIS A 441 3.06 -10.57 -39.15
CA HIS A 441 2.71 -11.63 -40.10
C HIS A 441 1.42 -11.35 -40.88
N GLY A 442 0.67 -10.29 -40.52
CA GLY A 442 -0.55 -9.88 -41.23
C GLY A 442 -1.71 -10.85 -41.07
N ARG A 443 -1.73 -11.63 -39.98
CA ARG A 443 -2.71 -12.70 -39.73
C ARG A 443 -3.55 -12.43 -38.50
N ASP A 444 -4.85 -12.67 -38.59
CA ASP A 444 -5.80 -12.47 -37.49
C ASP A 444 -6.03 -13.78 -36.70
N GLU A 445 -4.98 -14.28 -36.04
CA GLU A 445 -4.91 -15.65 -35.48
C GLU A 445 -5.59 -15.82 -34.11
N MET A 446 -6.44 -14.87 -33.72
CA MET A 446 -7.17 -14.81 -32.44
C MET A 446 -7.88 -16.11 -32.05
N ASP A 447 -8.47 -16.79 -33.04
CA ASP A 447 -9.34 -17.96 -32.88
C ASP A 447 -8.65 -19.32 -33.09
N GLN A 448 -7.32 -19.37 -33.28
CA GLN A 448 -6.60 -20.65 -33.31
C GLN A 448 -6.61 -21.33 -31.92
N GLU A 449 -6.94 -22.63 -31.86
CA GLU A 449 -7.03 -23.36 -30.58
C GLU A 449 -5.66 -23.56 -29.89
N GLU A 450 -4.58 -23.57 -30.67
CA GLU A 450 -3.20 -23.78 -30.21
C GLU A 450 -2.29 -22.61 -30.65
N LEU A 451 -1.18 -22.39 -29.94
CA LEU A 451 -0.12 -21.46 -30.34
C LEU A 451 0.74 -22.04 -31.47
N MET A 452 1.24 -21.16 -32.35
CA MET A 452 2.26 -21.51 -33.34
C MET A 452 3.53 -22.01 -32.66
N GLU A 453 4.17 -23.05 -33.19
CA GLU A 453 5.34 -23.69 -32.55
C GLU A 453 6.53 -22.72 -32.36
N SER A 454 6.73 -21.79 -33.31
CA SER A 454 7.71 -20.70 -33.18
C SER A 454 7.43 -19.78 -32.00
N ASP A 455 6.16 -19.52 -31.72
CA ASP A 455 5.74 -18.66 -30.62
C ASP A 455 5.93 -19.39 -29.29
N LYS A 456 5.67 -20.71 -29.25
CA LYS A 456 6.00 -21.56 -28.09
C LYS A 456 7.50 -21.55 -27.80
N GLU A 457 8.34 -21.75 -28.81
CA GLU A 457 9.80 -21.79 -28.65
C GLU A 457 10.33 -20.47 -28.05
N ILE A 458 9.93 -19.31 -28.61
CA ILE A 458 10.35 -18.00 -28.11
C ILE A 458 9.83 -17.76 -26.69
N LEU A 459 8.56 -18.09 -26.40
CA LEU A 459 7.98 -17.92 -25.07
C LEU A 459 8.65 -18.81 -24.00
N LEU A 460 9.07 -20.03 -24.36
CA LEU A 460 9.80 -20.92 -23.46
C LEU A 460 11.24 -20.44 -23.21
N LYS A 461 11.93 -19.89 -24.23
CA LYS A 461 13.24 -19.24 -24.06
C LYS A 461 13.16 -17.98 -23.18
N LEU A 462 12.12 -17.16 -23.35
CA LEU A 462 11.83 -16.03 -22.47
C LEU A 462 11.52 -16.50 -21.03
N GLY A 463 10.84 -17.63 -20.87
CA GLY A 463 10.64 -18.29 -19.58
C GLY A 463 11.94 -18.75 -18.91
N LYS A 464 12.88 -19.35 -19.67
CA LYS A 464 14.22 -19.70 -19.19
C LYS A 464 14.95 -18.45 -18.68
N LEU A 465 15.00 -17.40 -19.51
CA LEU A 465 15.66 -16.14 -19.21
C LEU A 465 15.06 -15.46 -17.97
N ALA A 466 13.73 -15.50 -17.82
CA ALA A 466 13.02 -14.99 -16.65
C ALA A 466 13.43 -15.74 -15.37
N PHE A 467 13.44 -17.07 -15.43
CA PHE A 467 13.78 -17.97 -14.32
C PHE A 467 15.22 -17.80 -13.85
N GLU A 468 16.18 -17.79 -14.78
CA GLU A 468 17.60 -17.60 -14.47
C GLU A 468 17.88 -16.22 -13.86
N ASN A 469 17.21 -15.16 -14.36
CA ASN A 469 17.35 -13.83 -13.77
C ASN A 469 16.60 -13.69 -12.43
N LEU A 470 15.51 -14.42 -12.21
CA LEU A 470 14.82 -14.49 -10.91
C LEU A 470 15.70 -15.16 -9.84
N GLU A 471 16.44 -16.23 -10.17
CA GLU A 471 17.42 -16.83 -9.25
C GLU A 471 18.67 -15.94 -9.04
N LYS A 472 19.13 -15.22 -10.08
CA LYS A 472 20.24 -14.25 -9.98
C LYS A 472 19.86 -12.96 -9.22
N GLY A 473 18.56 -12.66 -9.06
CA GLY A 473 18.08 -11.39 -8.50
C GLY A 473 18.11 -10.20 -9.48
N ASN A 474 18.26 -10.48 -10.78
CA ASN A 474 18.37 -9.49 -11.85
C ASN A 474 16.99 -9.08 -12.40
N LEU A 475 16.85 -7.79 -12.69
CA LEU A 475 15.68 -7.23 -13.41
C LEU A 475 16.01 -6.76 -14.84
N MET A 476 17.30 -6.60 -15.15
CA MET A 476 17.81 -5.99 -16.38
C MET A 476 18.80 -6.94 -17.04
N PHE A 477 18.62 -7.22 -18.33
CA PHE A 477 19.43 -8.16 -19.09
C PHE A 477 19.81 -7.60 -20.47
N TYR A 478 20.86 -8.16 -21.06
CA TYR A 478 21.57 -7.64 -22.22
C TYR A 478 21.47 -8.57 -23.43
N GLU A 479 21.98 -8.11 -24.58
CA GLU A 479 22.15 -8.93 -25.77
C GLU A 479 22.99 -10.20 -25.50
N GLU A 480 23.95 -10.16 -24.58
CA GLU A 480 24.69 -11.35 -24.15
C GLU A 480 23.81 -12.36 -23.40
N ASP A 481 22.95 -11.92 -22.47
CA ASP A 481 22.02 -12.80 -21.73
C ASP A 481 20.96 -13.41 -22.67
N LEU A 482 20.48 -12.65 -23.66
CA LEU A 482 19.59 -13.17 -24.71
C LEU A 482 20.24 -14.30 -25.50
N LYS A 483 21.53 -14.16 -25.84
CA LYS A 483 22.30 -15.20 -26.55
C LYS A 483 22.55 -16.43 -25.68
N GLU A 484 22.78 -16.27 -24.37
CA GLU A 484 22.84 -17.39 -23.42
C GLU A 484 21.48 -18.11 -23.26
N ALA A 485 20.36 -17.38 -23.39
CA ALA A 485 19.02 -17.94 -23.45
C ALA A 485 18.65 -18.58 -24.82
N GLY A 486 19.46 -18.36 -25.87
CA GLY A 486 19.23 -18.90 -27.21
C GLY A 486 18.20 -18.11 -28.04
N LEU A 487 18.00 -16.83 -27.73
CA LEU A 487 17.14 -15.88 -28.45
C LEU A 487 17.95 -15.02 -29.42
N ASP A 488 17.44 -14.78 -30.62
CA ASP A 488 17.92 -13.64 -31.42
C ASP A 488 17.40 -12.31 -30.85
N VAL A 489 18.19 -11.25 -31.00
CA VAL A 489 17.84 -9.88 -30.65
C VAL A 489 16.56 -9.43 -31.37
N LYS A 490 16.36 -9.85 -32.62
CA LYS A 490 15.15 -9.48 -33.38
C LYS A 490 13.93 -10.25 -32.90
N GLU A 491 14.06 -11.54 -32.62
CA GLU A 491 12.99 -12.36 -32.02
C GLU A 491 12.54 -11.79 -30.67
N ALA A 492 13.47 -11.40 -29.79
CA ALA A 492 13.16 -10.77 -28.52
C ALA A 492 12.46 -9.41 -28.69
N SER A 493 12.95 -8.55 -29.61
CA SER A 493 12.35 -7.23 -29.88
C SER A 493 10.89 -7.29 -30.37
N VAL A 494 10.52 -8.37 -31.07
CA VAL A 494 9.18 -8.61 -31.61
C VAL A 494 8.13 -8.89 -30.51
N TYR A 495 8.56 -9.26 -29.29
CA TYR A 495 7.69 -9.49 -28.12
C TYR A 495 7.61 -8.28 -27.16
N SER A 496 7.68 -7.04 -27.68
CA SER A 496 7.82 -5.83 -26.83
C SER A 496 6.71 -5.60 -25.79
N GLY A 497 5.53 -6.19 -25.97
CA GLY A 497 4.43 -6.14 -25.00
C GLY A 497 4.54 -7.13 -23.83
N VAL A 498 5.46 -8.10 -23.90
CA VAL A 498 5.76 -9.09 -22.85
C VAL A 498 7.09 -8.77 -22.17
N CYS A 499 8.09 -8.37 -22.97
CA CYS A 499 9.36 -7.84 -22.51
C CYS A 499 9.54 -6.47 -23.14
N THR A 500 9.45 -5.39 -22.37
CA THR A 500 9.72 -4.05 -22.89
C THR A 500 11.14 -4.01 -23.45
N GLN A 501 11.26 -3.80 -24.76
CA GLN A 501 12.50 -3.29 -25.35
C GLN A 501 12.66 -1.86 -24.82
N ILE A 502 13.45 -1.70 -23.76
CA ILE A 502 13.63 -0.41 -23.09
C ILE A 502 14.32 0.59 -24.01
N PHE A 503 15.23 0.10 -24.85
CA PHE A 503 16.05 0.91 -25.73
C PHE A 503 15.72 0.70 -27.20
N LYS A 504 15.20 1.76 -27.82
CA LYS A 504 15.09 1.90 -29.27
C LYS A 504 15.52 3.33 -29.68
N GLU A 505 16.84 3.50 -29.74
CA GLU A 505 17.54 4.48 -30.60
C GLU A 505 17.03 5.95 -30.60
N GLU A 506 16.90 6.59 -29.43
CA GLU A 506 16.81 8.07 -29.30
C GLU A 506 17.82 8.65 -28.29
N SER A 507 19.11 8.25 -28.39
CA SER A 507 20.21 9.01 -27.79
C SER A 507 21.47 8.92 -28.64
N VAL A 508 22.21 10.02 -28.74
CA VAL A 508 23.25 10.24 -29.77
C VAL A 508 24.58 9.51 -29.47
N LEU A 509 24.71 8.87 -28.29
CA LEU A 509 26.01 8.61 -27.67
C LEU A 509 26.48 7.14 -27.69
N PHE A 510 25.58 6.15 -27.51
CA PHE A 510 26.00 4.75 -27.34
C PHE A 510 25.03 3.72 -27.97
N GLN A 511 25.54 2.88 -28.85
CA GLN A 511 24.81 1.74 -29.43
C GLN A 511 24.92 0.49 -28.54
N ARG A 512 24.06 0.37 -27.51
CA ARG A 512 23.89 -0.89 -26.78
C ARG A 512 22.46 -1.03 -26.23
N VAL A 513 21.79 -2.13 -26.57
CA VAL A 513 20.40 -2.40 -26.15
C VAL A 513 20.39 -3.11 -24.79
N VAL A 514 19.43 -2.73 -23.95
CA VAL A 514 19.13 -3.35 -22.64
C VAL A 514 17.63 -3.65 -22.59
N TYR A 515 17.28 -4.75 -21.92
CA TYR A 515 15.94 -5.32 -21.89
C TYR A 515 15.49 -5.58 -20.44
N CYS A 516 14.18 -5.55 -20.22
CA CYS A 516 13.54 -6.06 -19.00
C CYS A 516 12.17 -6.67 -19.34
N PHE A 517 11.58 -7.37 -18.37
CA PHE A 517 10.15 -7.69 -18.40
C PHE A 517 9.33 -6.46 -18.01
N VAL A 518 8.16 -6.26 -18.63
CA VAL A 518 7.32 -5.06 -18.41
C VAL A 518 6.98 -4.83 -16.93
N HIS A 519 6.94 -5.91 -16.15
CA HIS A 519 6.94 -5.87 -14.70
C HIS A 519 7.59 -7.13 -14.11
N LEU A 520 8.11 -7.07 -12.88
CA LEU A 520 8.66 -8.24 -12.15
C LEU A 520 7.66 -9.40 -12.07
N SER A 521 6.37 -9.10 -11.94
CA SER A 521 5.32 -10.13 -11.97
C SER A 521 5.21 -10.89 -13.29
N ILE A 522 5.61 -10.29 -14.43
CA ILE A 522 5.67 -10.99 -15.72
C ILE A 522 6.90 -11.91 -15.76
N GLN A 523 8.02 -11.48 -15.17
CA GLN A 523 9.20 -12.33 -14.96
C GLN A 523 8.88 -13.52 -14.04
N GLU A 524 8.22 -13.30 -12.89
CA GLU A 524 7.79 -14.37 -11.98
C GLU A 524 6.78 -15.33 -12.65
N PHE A 525 5.85 -14.81 -13.46
CA PHE A 525 4.90 -15.63 -14.22
C PHE A 525 5.59 -16.51 -15.27
N LEU A 526 6.46 -15.93 -16.11
CA LEU A 526 7.20 -16.67 -17.14
C LEU A 526 8.19 -17.67 -16.52
N SER A 527 8.75 -17.35 -15.34
CA SER A 527 9.53 -18.30 -14.54
C SER A 527 8.69 -19.50 -14.10
N ALA A 528 7.42 -19.29 -13.71
CA ALA A 528 6.50 -20.36 -13.33
C ALA A 528 6.05 -21.20 -14.54
N VAL A 529 5.82 -20.57 -15.70
CA VAL A 529 5.61 -21.28 -16.99
C VAL A 529 6.80 -22.20 -17.27
N TYR A 530 8.02 -21.69 -17.20
CA TYR A 530 9.23 -22.45 -17.49
C TYR A 530 9.46 -23.61 -16.51
N MET A 531 9.29 -23.38 -15.20
CA MET A 531 9.37 -24.44 -14.20
C MET A 531 8.33 -25.55 -14.46
N TYR A 532 7.09 -25.19 -14.83
CA TYR A 532 6.05 -26.16 -15.15
C TYR A 532 6.41 -26.95 -16.42
N HIS A 533 6.93 -26.28 -17.46
CA HIS A 533 7.43 -26.94 -18.67
C HIS A 533 8.59 -27.91 -18.36
N CYS A 534 9.58 -27.51 -17.57
CA CYS A 534 10.68 -28.40 -17.16
C CYS A 534 10.19 -29.63 -16.38
N TYR A 535 9.15 -29.49 -15.58
CA TYR A 535 8.48 -30.61 -14.91
C TYR A 535 7.82 -31.56 -15.92
N THR A 536 7.01 -31.06 -16.85
CA THR A 536 6.32 -31.92 -17.84
C THR A 536 7.28 -32.56 -18.83
N ALA A 537 8.36 -31.87 -19.21
CA ALA A 537 9.45 -32.39 -20.02
C ALA A 537 10.44 -33.30 -19.26
N ARG A 538 10.19 -33.57 -17.96
CA ARG A 538 11.07 -34.35 -17.07
C ARG A 538 12.53 -33.86 -17.01
N ASN A 539 12.78 -32.57 -17.27
CA ASN A 539 14.07 -31.92 -17.09
C ASN A 539 14.32 -31.63 -15.60
N ILE A 540 14.70 -32.67 -14.86
CA ILE A 540 14.96 -32.60 -13.41
C ILE A 540 16.18 -31.71 -13.09
N ASP A 541 17.11 -31.55 -14.03
CA ASP A 541 18.33 -30.76 -13.81
C ASP A 541 18.01 -29.27 -13.63
N ALA A 542 17.13 -28.70 -14.45
CA ALA A 542 16.63 -27.34 -14.28
C ALA A 542 15.84 -27.13 -12.97
N LEU A 543 15.26 -28.20 -12.41
CA LEU A 543 14.48 -28.15 -11.17
C LEU A 543 15.33 -28.31 -9.90
N LYS A 544 16.59 -28.78 -10.00
CA LYS A 544 17.48 -29.01 -8.85
C LYS A 544 17.54 -27.84 -7.85
N PRO A 545 17.63 -26.55 -8.24
CA PRO A 545 17.71 -25.44 -7.30
C PRO A 545 16.49 -25.27 -6.38
N PHE A 546 15.35 -25.89 -6.69
CA PHE A 546 14.11 -25.81 -5.90
C PHE A 546 13.75 -27.12 -5.19
N LEU A 547 14.49 -28.22 -5.41
CA LEU A 547 14.16 -29.55 -4.88
C LEU A 547 15.01 -29.91 -3.65
N LYS A 548 14.37 -30.04 -2.49
CA LYS A 548 15.03 -30.42 -1.22
C LYS A 548 15.33 -31.93 -1.11
N ARG A 549 15.80 -32.56 -2.20
CA ARG A 549 16.18 -33.99 -2.25
C ARG A 549 17.51 -34.22 -1.51
N LYS A 550 17.44 -34.44 -0.19
CA LYS A 550 18.49 -35.19 0.52
C LYS A 550 18.63 -36.58 -0.12
N SER A 551 19.85 -37.07 -0.24
CA SER A 551 20.20 -38.32 -0.93
C SER A 551 19.52 -39.55 -0.33
N LYS A 552 18.36 -39.91 -0.90
CA LYS A 552 17.81 -41.27 -0.90
C LYS A 552 17.82 -41.80 -2.33
N GLY A 553 17.64 -43.12 -2.45
CA GLY A 553 18.00 -43.89 -3.65
C GLY A 553 17.35 -43.44 -4.96
N VAL A 554 17.97 -43.86 -6.07
CA VAL A 554 17.48 -43.67 -7.44
C VAL A 554 16.09 -44.34 -7.60
N SER A 555 15.26 -43.79 -8.50
CA SER A 555 14.01 -44.39 -9.01
C SER A 555 12.68 -44.09 -8.28
N GLU A 556 12.51 -42.90 -7.68
CA GLU A 556 11.17 -42.31 -7.47
C GLU A 556 10.94 -41.10 -8.41
N GLU A 557 9.90 -41.20 -9.24
CA GLU A 557 9.46 -40.13 -10.14
C GLU A 557 8.98 -38.91 -9.33
N LEU A 558 9.37 -37.71 -9.76
CA LEU A 558 8.98 -36.47 -9.07
C LEU A 558 7.49 -36.21 -9.30
N THR A 559 6.69 -36.11 -8.23
CA THR A 559 5.27 -35.75 -8.36
C THR A 559 5.05 -34.24 -8.33
N LEU A 560 4.03 -33.75 -9.05
CA LEU A 560 3.63 -32.33 -9.04
C LEU A 560 3.42 -31.78 -7.62
N HIS A 561 2.81 -32.57 -6.74
CA HIS A 561 2.68 -32.24 -5.31
C HIS A 561 4.03 -31.96 -4.62
N GLU A 562 5.08 -32.72 -4.94
CA GLU A 562 6.41 -32.54 -4.33
C GLU A 562 7.15 -31.34 -4.91
N LEU A 563 6.96 -31.02 -6.19
CA LEU A 563 7.47 -29.79 -6.78
C LEU A 563 6.83 -28.57 -6.09
N LEU A 564 5.49 -28.50 -6.10
CA LEU A 564 4.71 -27.42 -5.48
C LEU A 564 5.05 -27.25 -4.00
N LYS A 565 5.14 -28.36 -3.26
CA LYS A 565 5.55 -28.34 -1.85
C LYS A 565 6.99 -27.86 -1.67
N SER A 566 7.94 -28.31 -2.49
CA SER A 566 9.35 -27.92 -2.37
C SER A 566 9.58 -26.44 -2.71
N THR A 567 8.86 -25.91 -3.70
CA THR A 567 8.87 -24.48 -4.03
C THR A 567 8.29 -23.62 -2.92
N VAL A 568 7.21 -24.05 -2.24
CA VAL A 568 6.70 -23.39 -1.04
C VAL A 568 7.71 -23.49 0.11
N ASP A 569 8.28 -24.68 0.35
CA ASP A 569 9.28 -24.87 1.41
C ASP A 569 10.57 -24.03 1.15
N LYS A 570 10.93 -23.70 -0.11
CA LYS A 570 12.03 -22.76 -0.45
C LYS A 570 11.58 -21.28 -0.34
N ALA A 571 10.37 -20.95 -0.76
CA ALA A 571 9.82 -19.59 -0.57
C ALA A 571 9.75 -19.22 0.91
N LEU A 572 9.30 -20.13 1.78
CA LEU A 572 9.27 -19.94 3.24
C LEU A 572 10.66 -19.74 3.89
N GLU A 573 11.76 -20.08 3.21
CA GLU A 573 13.13 -19.83 3.68
C GLU A 573 13.74 -18.51 3.17
N SER A 574 13.12 -17.87 2.18
CA SER A 574 13.50 -16.51 1.75
C SER A 574 13.24 -15.49 2.87
N LYS A 575 14.03 -14.42 2.94
CA LYS A 575 13.89 -13.39 3.99
C LYS A 575 12.86 -12.31 3.66
N ASN A 576 12.72 -11.95 2.38
CA ASN A 576 11.99 -10.75 1.94
C ASN A 576 10.71 -11.04 1.14
N GLY A 577 10.50 -12.26 0.63
CA GLY A 577 9.29 -12.62 -0.12
C GLY A 577 9.46 -12.75 -1.65
N HIS A 578 10.66 -12.59 -2.22
CA HIS A 578 10.94 -12.57 -3.68
C HIS A 578 10.58 -13.84 -4.49
N LEU A 579 9.96 -14.86 -3.89
CA LEU A 579 9.45 -16.07 -4.57
C LEU A 579 7.94 -16.25 -4.36
N ASP A 580 7.26 -15.36 -3.64
CA ASP A 580 5.89 -15.60 -3.20
C ASP A 580 4.89 -15.53 -4.36
N LEU A 581 5.05 -14.58 -5.31
CA LEU A 581 4.15 -14.44 -6.45
C LEU A 581 4.50 -15.45 -7.57
N PHE A 582 5.78 -15.76 -7.77
CA PHE A 582 6.22 -16.96 -8.53
C PHE A 582 5.53 -18.24 -8.01
N VAL A 583 5.48 -18.45 -6.69
CA VAL A 583 4.80 -19.61 -6.08
C VAL A 583 3.28 -19.53 -6.22
N ARG A 584 2.65 -18.34 -6.16
CA ARG A 584 1.22 -18.15 -6.51
C ARG A 584 0.94 -18.64 -7.93
N PHE A 585 1.69 -18.15 -8.92
CA PHE A 585 1.54 -18.55 -10.33
C PHE A 585 1.73 -20.05 -10.54
N LEU A 586 2.77 -20.65 -9.96
CA LEU A 586 3.03 -22.09 -10.10
C LEU A 586 1.90 -22.95 -9.50
N HIS A 587 1.25 -22.48 -8.44
CA HIS A 587 0.06 -23.13 -7.90
C HIS A 587 -1.17 -22.96 -8.81
N GLY A 588 -1.35 -21.80 -9.43
CA GLY A 588 -2.37 -21.60 -10.47
C GLY A 588 -2.16 -22.50 -11.69
N MET A 589 -0.92 -22.73 -12.13
CA MET A 589 -0.60 -23.66 -13.22
C MET A 589 -0.96 -25.12 -12.93
N SER A 590 -1.09 -25.50 -11.65
CA SER A 590 -1.48 -26.86 -11.28
C SER A 590 -2.93 -27.23 -11.64
N LEU A 591 -3.74 -26.26 -12.07
CA LEU A 591 -5.09 -26.49 -12.59
C LEU A 591 -5.07 -26.83 -14.09
N GLU A 592 -5.80 -27.90 -14.44
CA GLU A 592 -6.04 -28.34 -15.82
C GLU A 592 -6.68 -27.23 -16.70
N SER A 593 -7.53 -26.37 -16.12
CA SER A 593 -8.10 -25.21 -16.81
C SER A 593 -7.03 -24.25 -17.30
N ASN A 594 -6.02 -23.98 -16.48
CA ASN A 594 -4.98 -22.99 -16.75
C ASN A 594 -3.93 -23.57 -17.72
N GLN A 595 -3.66 -24.88 -17.62
CA GLN A 595 -2.90 -25.62 -18.64
C GLN A 595 -3.58 -25.59 -20.01
N LYS A 596 -4.92 -25.67 -20.07
CA LYS A 596 -5.69 -25.54 -21.32
C LYS A 596 -5.71 -24.11 -21.87
N LEU A 597 -5.86 -23.10 -21.00
CA LEU A 597 -5.79 -21.69 -21.41
C LEU A 597 -4.46 -21.34 -22.11
N LEU A 598 -3.35 -21.99 -21.73
CA LEU A 598 -2.02 -21.80 -22.31
C LEU A 598 -1.83 -22.31 -23.76
N ARG A 599 -2.87 -22.82 -24.44
CA ARG A 599 -2.87 -23.16 -25.88
C ARG A 599 -1.64 -23.95 -26.34
N GLY A 600 -1.26 -24.99 -25.59
CA GLY A 600 -0.15 -25.89 -25.93
C GLY A 600 1.27 -25.43 -25.54
N LEU A 601 1.44 -24.27 -24.89
CA LEU A 601 2.76 -23.79 -24.42
C LEU A 601 3.39 -24.71 -23.34
N VAL A 602 2.55 -25.40 -22.56
CA VAL A 602 2.94 -26.47 -21.62
C VAL A 602 2.16 -27.73 -21.94
N THR A 603 2.78 -28.89 -21.74
CA THR A 603 2.10 -30.18 -21.93
C THR A 603 0.98 -30.30 -20.90
N GLN A 604 -0.26 -30.54 -21.34
CA GLN A 604 -1.35 -30.86 -20.42
C GLN A 604 -1.02 -32.18 -19.70
N THR A 605 -0.98 -32.13 -18.37
CA THR A 605 -0.87 -33.34 -17.55
C THR A 605 -2.26 -33.75 -17.08
N GLU A 606 -2.50 -35.05 -16.91
CA GLU A 606 -3.55 -35.51 -16.01
C GLU A 606 -3.14 -35.18 -14.57
N SER A 607 -3.32 -33.90 -14.19
CA SER A 607 -3.05 -33.38 -12.86
C SER A 607 -4.05 -34.00 -11.88
N SER A 608 -3.74 -35.21 -11.41
CA SER A 608 -4.74 -36.07 -10.78
C SER A 608 -5.49 -35.32 -9.66
N PRO A 609 -6.84 -35.43 -9.59
CA PRO A 609 -7.60 -34.71 -8.57
C PRO A 609 -7.15 -35.02 -7.14
N GLU A 610 -6.51 -36.16 -6.91
CA GLU A 610 -5.86 -36.49 -5.65
C GLU A 610 -4.57 -35.69 -5.40
N SER A 611 -3.70 -35.52 -6.41
CA SER A 611 -2.48 -34.68 -6.31
C SER A 611 -2.82 -33.23 -5.94
N VAL A 612 -3.81 -32.64 -6.62
CA VAL A 612 -4.29 -31.28 -6.32
C VAL A 612 -4.85 -31.20 -4.89
N LYS A 613 -5.68 -32.16 -4.48
CA LYS A 613 -6.20 -32.26 -3.09
C LYS A 613 -5.09 -32.47 -2.06
N LYS A 614 -3.99 -33.15 -2.40
CA LYS A 614 -2.82 -33.39 -1.56
C LYS A 614 -2.03 -32.08 -1.34
N THR A 615 -1.86 -31.26 -2.38
CA THR A 615 -1.26 -29.91 -2.28
C THR A 615 -2.13 -28.95 -1.47
N ILE A 616 -3.44 -28.89 -1.74
CA ILE A 616 -4.39 -28.10 -0.94
C ILE A 616 -4.34 -28.51 0.55
N ARG A 617 -4.18 -29.81 0.84
CA ARG A 617 -4.01 -30.32 2.21
C ARG A 617 -2.66 -29.92 2.82
N SER A 618 -1.56 -29.90 2.05
CA SER A 618 -0.24 -29.53 2.57
C SER A 618 -0.12 -28.03 2.88
N LEU A 619 -0.65 -27.16 2.03
CA LEU A 619 -0.77 -25.71 2.27
C LEU A 619 -1.53 -25.41 3.58
N LYS A 620 -2.68 -26.05 3.79
CA LYS A 620 -3.50 -25.91 5.01
C LYS A 620 -2.85 -26.49 6.27
N VAL A 621 -1.85 -27.36 6.13
CA VAL A 621 -1.00 -27.81 7.24
C VAL A 621 0.15 -26.83 7.50
N MET A 622 0.70 -26.19 6.46
CA MET A 622 1.73 -25.15 6.60
C MET A 622 1.19 -23.88 7.30
N GLN A 623 -0.03 -23.44 6.97
CA GLN A 623 -0.73 -22.32 7.65
C GLN A 623 -0.95 -22.55 9.16
N ARG A 624 -0.88 -23.81 9.62
CA ARG A 624 -0.99 -24.18 11.05
C ARG A 624 0.35 -24.15 11.80
N LYS A 625 1.48 -23.96 11.10
CA LYS A 625 2.79 -23.68 11.69
C LYS A 625 2.86 -22.22 12.16
N ASN A 626 3.85 -21.89 12.98
CA ASN A 626 4.14 -20.50 13.34
C ASN A 626 5.03 -19.85 12.26
N ILE A 627 4.39 -19.25 11.25
CA ILE A 627 5.00 -18.47 10.16
C ILE A 627 4.56 -16.99 10.28
N SER A 628 5.19 -16.07 9.54
CA SER A 628 4.79 -14.64 9.56
C SER A 628 3.38 -14.44 8.98
N PRO A 629 2.70 -13.31 9.28
CA PRO A 629 1.41 -12.99 8.66
C PRO A 629 1.48 -12.99 7.12
N GLU A 630 2.52 -12.40 6.55
CA GLU A 630 2.78 -12.21 5.12
C GLU A 630 2.93 -13.57 4.42
N ARG A 631 3.74 -14.46 5.00
CA ARG A 631 3.86 -15.85 4.53
C ARG A 631 2.53 -16.59 4.64
N CYS A 632 1.76 -16.38 5.69
CA CYS A 632 0.45 -17.01 5.86
C CYS A 632 -0.54 -16.51 4.79
N ILE A 633 -0.57 -15.20 4.53
CA ILE A 633 -1.33 -14.54 3.46
C ILE A 633 -0.91 -15.08 2.09
N ASN A 634 0.39 -15.24 1.82
CA ASN A 634 0.85 -15.84 0.57
C ASN A 634 0.27 -17.25 0.35
N LEU A 635 0.31 -18.11 1.38
CA LEU A 635 -0.29 -19.45 1.28
C LEU A 635 -1.81 -19.41 1.06
N PHE A 636 -2.52 -18.34 1.45
CA PHE A 636 -3.93 -18.16 1.10
C PHE A 636 -4.12 -17.73 -0.35
N HIS A 637 -3.28 -16.84 -0.87
CA HIS A 637 -3.31 -16.50 -2.29
C HIS A 637 -2.98 -17.70 -3.19
N CYS A 638 -2.08 -18.60 -2.78
CA CYS A 638 -1.89 -19.89 -3.47
C CYS A 638 -3.16 -20.75 -3.53
N LEU A 639 -4.03 -20.71 -2.51
CA LEU A 639 -5.33 -21.40 -2.55
C LEU A 639 -6.34 -20.68 -3.47
N ILE A 640 -6.29 -19.35 -3.54
CA ILE A 640 -7.12 -18.55 -4.47
C ILE A 640 -6.74 -18.83 -5.93
N GLU A 641 -5.43 -18.88 -6.25
CA GLU A 641 -4.94 -19.25 -7.59
C GLU A 641 -5.31 -20.69 -7.98
N MET A 642 -5.45 -21.60 -7.00
CA MET A 642 -5.98 -22.96 -7.20
C MET A 642 -7.53 -23.03 -7.26
N LYS A 643 -8.23 -21.89 -7.35
CA LYS A 643 -9.70 -21.76 -7.25
C LYS A 643 -10.31 -22.52 -6.05
N ASP A 644 -9.56 -22.67 -4.96
CA ASP A 644 -10.02 -23.37 -3.75
C ASP A 644 -10.86 -22.44 -2.87
N HIS A 645 -12.13 -22.24 -3.26
CA HIS A 645 -13.15 -21.48 -2.53
C HIS A 645 -13.33 -21.90 -1.05
N SER A 646 -12.71 -23.01 -0.63
CA SER A 646 -12.62 -23.37 0.78
C SER A 646 -11.72 -22.43 1.61
N VAL A 647 -11.20 -21.31 1.07
CA VAL A 647 -10.73 -20.16 1.87
C VAL A 647 -11.80 -19.74 2.88
N GLN A 648 -13.07 -19.60 2.47
CA GLN A 648 -14.18 -19.38 3.41
C GLN A 648 -14.29 -20.51 4.43
N LYS A 649 -14.14 -21.78 4.01
CA LYS A 649 -14.15 -22.93 4.93
C LYS A 649 -12.93 -22.98 5.85
N VAL A 650 -11.82 -22.30 5.54
CA VAL A 650 -10.68 -22.14 6.46
C VAL A 650 -10.96 -21.04 7.48
N ILE A 651 -11.59 -19.93 7.08
CA ILE A 651 -12.16 -18.93 7.99
C ILE A 651 -13.19 -19.61 8.92
N GLU A 652 -14.13 -20.40 8.37
CA GLU A 652 -15.07 -21.22 9.13
C GLU A 652 -14.38 -22.27 10.02
N VAL A 653 -13.21 -22.81 9.67
CA VAL A 653 -12.46 -23.72 10.56
C VAL A 653 -11.78 -22.96 11.71
N TYR A 654 -11.35 -21.72 11.49
CA TYR A 654 -10.89 -20.83 12.58
C TYR A 654 -12.06 -20.38 13.48
N LEU A 655 -13.28 -20.25 12.94
CA LEU A 655 -14.51 -19.89 13.68
C LEU A 655 -15.16 -21.08 14.42
N ARG A 656 -15.44 -22.18 13.69
CA ARG A 656 -16.28 -23.32 14.12
C ARG A 656 -15.50 -24.52 14.68
N SER A 657 -14.21 -24.40 14.98
CA SER A 657 -13.47 -25.53 15.58
C SER A 657 -13.89 -25.76 17.04
N GLU A 658 -14.91 -26.60 17.23
CA GLU A 658 -15.43 -27.06 18.53
C GLU A 658 -14.32 -27.60 19.45
N LYS A 659 -13.23 -28.10 18.85
CA LYS A 659 -11.94 -28.37 19.51
C LYS A 659 -11.22 -27.06 19.86
N ARG A 660 -11.78 -26.30 20.81
CA ARG A 660 -11.27 -25.06 21.43
C ARG A 660 -9.93 -25.21 22.20
N SER A 661 -9.07 -26.15 21.82
CA SER A 661 -7.86 -26.52 22.57
C SER A 661 -6.67 -25.61 22.26
N LYS A 662 -6.40 -25.29 20.99
CA LYS A 662 -5.24 -24.49 20.58
C LYS A 662 -5.53 -22.99 20.55
N ASN A 663 -4.55 -22.18 20.95
CA ASN A 663 -4.60 -20.73 20.81
C ASN A 663 -4.13 -20.32 19.41
N LEU A 664 -4.72 -19.28 18.82
CA LEU A 664 -4.20 -18.65 17.60
C LEU A 664 -2.95 -17.82 17.91
N THR A 665 -1.91 -17.95 17.10
CA THR A 665 -0.70 -17.10 17.22
C THR A 665 -0.98 -15.68 16.75
N HIS A 666 -0.14 -14.70 17.13
CA HIS A 666 -0.29 -13.32 16.66
C HIS A 666 -0.28 -13.20 15.14
N ALA A 667 0.54 -14.00 14.46
CA ALA A 667 0.61 -14.03 13.00
C ALA A 667 -0.66 -14.61 12.36
N GLN A 668 -1.22 -15.68 12.95
CA GLN A 668 -2.51 -16.23 12.51
C GLN A 668 -3.66 -15.24 12.73
N CYS A 669 -3.59 -14.42 13.79
CA CYS A 669 -4.56 -13.35 14.02
C CYS A 669 -4.48 -12.25 12.94
N SER A 670 -3.27 -11.75 12.64
CA SER A 670 -3.06 -10.77 11.56
C SER A 670 -3.46 -11.31 10.18
N ALA A 671 -3.15 -12.57 9.87
CA ALA A 671 -3.55 -13.20 8.63
C ALA A 671 -5.07 -13.37 8.54
N LEU A 672 -5.73 -13.87 9.59
CA LEU A 672 -7.19 -14.00 9.64
C LEU A 672 -7.92 -12.66 9.54
N ALA A 673 -7.36 -11.59 10.11
CA ALA A 673 -7.90 -10.25 9.97
C ALA A 673 -7.89 -9.77 8.51
N TYR A 674 -6.76 -9.94 7.82
CA TYR A 674 -6.65 -9.66 6.39
C TYR A 674 -7.59 -10.53 5.55
N MET A 675 -7.67 -11.85 5.82
CA MET A 675 -8.62 -12.75 5.16
C MET A 675 -10.06 -12.25 5.26
N LEU A 676 -10.48 -11.81 6.45
CA LEU A 676 -11.80 -11.24 6.67
C LEU A 676 -11.99 -9.89 5.96
N GLN A 677 -10.95 -9.07 5.82
CA GLN A 677 -11.00 -7.85 5.00
C GLN A 677 -11.12 -8.13 3.49
N ILE A 678 -10.48 -9.18 2.99
CA ILE A 678 -10.50 -9.53 1.56
C ILE A 678 -11.70 -10.39 1.15
N SER A 679 -12.40 -11.04 2.09
CA SER A 679 -13.68 -11.73 1.86
C SER A 679 -14.67 -10.86 1.07
N GLU A 680 -15.33 -11.43 0.06
CA GLU A 680 -16.46 -10.80 -0.62
C GLU A 680 -17.67 -10.67 0.32
N GLU A 681 -17.95 -11.74 1.07
CA GLU A 681 -19.00 -11.81 2.09
C GLU A 681 -18.70 -10.88 3.26
N VAL A 682 -19.72 -10.14 3.69
CA VAL A 682 -19.70 -9.25 4.87
C VAL A 682 -20.25 -10.03 6.06
N LEU A 683 -19.46 -10.15 7.14
CA LEU A 683 -19.90 -10.80 8.38
C LEU A 683 -21.07 -10.05 9.01
N ASP A 684 -22.15 -10.73 9.38
CA ASP A 684 -23.24 -10.07 10.11
C ASP A 684 -22.80 -9.66 11.52
N VAL A 685 -22.05 -10.52 12.23
CA VAL A 685 -21.49 -10.24 13.56
C VAL A 685 -20.01 -10.64 13.61
N PHE A 686 -19.18 -9.78 14.20
CA PHE A 686 -17.77 -10.03 14.48
C PHE A 686 -17.47 -9.81 15.97
N ASN A 687 -16.88 -10.82 16.62
CA ASN A 687 -16.59 -10.82 18.05
C ASN A 687 -15.16 -11.35 18.33
N PRO A 688 -14.17 -10.49 18.60
CA PRO A 688 -12.79 -10.93 18.85
C PRO A 688 -12.63 -11.77 20.14
N LYS A 689 -13.66 -11.89 21.00
CA LYS A 689 -13.59 -12.74 22.21
C LYS A 689 -13.84 -14.22 21.95
N GLU A 690 -14.54 -14.57 20.87
CA GLU A 690 -14.76 -15.97 20.46
C GLU A 690 -13.47 -16.66 20.04
N TYR A 691 -12.52 -15.92 19.47
CA TYR A 691 -11.19 -16.44 19.13
C TYR A 691 -10.33 -16.60 20.38
N LYS A 692 -9.81 -17.83 20.55
CA LYS A 692 -8.89 -18.17 21.64
C LYS A 692 -7.49 -17.64 21.35
N THR A 693 -7.20 -16.42 21.78
CA THR A 693 -5.86 -15.82 21.68
C THR A 693 -5.60 -14.80 22.79
N SER A 694 -4.36 -14.32 22.87
CA SER A 694 -3.94 -13.24 23.77
C SER A 694 -4.60 -11.89 23.42
N GLU A 695 -4.51 -10.92 24.34
CA GLU A 695 -5.04 -9.56 24.12
C GLU A 695 -4.46 -8.89 22.86
N GLU A 696 -3.16 -9.10 22.60
CA GLU A 696 -2.48 -8.63 21.39
C GLU A 696 -2.97 -9.34 20.12
N GLY A 697 -3.28 -10.64 20.21
CA GLY A 697 -3.93 -11.38 19.12
C GLY A 697 -5.32 -10.81 18.80
N ARG A 698 -6.10 -10.41 19.82
CA ARG A 698 -7.41 -9.77 19.63
C ARG A 698 -7.29 -8.38 19.01
N ARG A 699 -6.26 -7.60 19.35
CA ARG A 699 -6.00 -6.30 18.68
C ARG A 699 -5.67 -6.50 17.19
N ARG A 700 -4.87 -7.53 16.86
CA ARG A 700 -4.53 -7.88 15.48
C ARG A 700 -5.73 -8.36 14.65
N LEU A 701 -6.85 -8.72 15.28
CA LEU A 701 -8.12 -9.04 14.60
C LEU A 701 -9.00 -7.80 14.33
N LEU A 702 -8.74 -6.64 14.94
CA LEU A 702 -9.55 -5.41 14.74
C LEU A 702 -9.73 -4.96 13.28
N PRO A 703 -8.74 -5.10 12.36
CA PRO A 703 -8.93 -4.68 10.97
C PRO A 703 -10.10 -5.39 10.25
N ALA A 704 -10.50 -6.58 10.72
CA ALA A 704 -11.66 -7.31 10.20
C ALA A 704 -13.01 -6.56 10.35
N VAL A 705 -13.10 -5.59 11.28
CA VAL A 705 -14.30 -4.77 11.49
C VAL A 705 -14.72 -4.02 10.22
N LYS A 706 -13.79 -3.76 9.28
CA LYS A 706 -14.05 -3.18 7.95
C LYS A 706 -15.05 -4.01 7.10
N ARG A 707 -15.20 -5.31 7.38
CA ARG A 707 -16.07 -6.25 6.65
C ARG A 707 -17.15 -6.88 7.53
N CYS A 708 -17.63 -6.18 8.57
CA CYS A 708 -18.79 -6.63 9.35
C CYS A 708 -19.91 -5.60 9.46
N ARG A 709 -21.13 -6.06 9.77
CA ARG A 709 -22.28 -5.20 10.09
C ARG A 709 -22.35 -4.85 11.59
N LYS A 710 -21.93 -5.77 12.45
CA LYS A 710 -21.92 -5.61 13.92
C LYS A 710 -20.59 -6.02 14.52
N ALA A 711 -19.97 -5.13 15.30
CA ALA A 711 -18.72 -5.40 16.01
C ALA A 711 -18.91 -5.37 17.52
N LEU A 712 -18.59 -6.49 18.18
CA LEU A 712 -18.73 -6.69 19.63
C LEU A 712 -17.35 -6.62 20.31
N LEU A 713 -16.85 -5.39 20.51
CA LEU A 713 -15.51 -5.10 21.02
C LEU A 713 -15.50 -4.75 22.52
N ALA A 714 -16.65 -4.89 23.20
CA ALA A 714 -16.83 -4.52 24.60
C ALA A 714 -15.85 -5.29 25.52
N GLY A 715 -15.08 -4.56 26.34
CA GLY A 715 -14.12 -5.12 27.28
C GLY A 715 -13.00 -5.91 26.63
N CYS A 716 -12.40 -5.39 25.56
CA CYS A 716 -11.27 -5.98 24.82
C CYS A 716 -9.91 -5.35 25.16
N LYS A 717 -9.84 -4.42 26.12
CA LYS A 717 -8.64 -3.64 26.50
C LYS A 717 -8.02 -2.93 25.29
N LEU A 718 -8.88 -2.22 24.57
CA LEU A 718 -8.51 -1.33 23.47
C LEU A 718 -7.67 -0.14 23.96
N ARG A 719 -6.97 0.52 23.03
CA ARG A 719 -6.14 1.72 23.25
C ARG A 719 -6.49 2.79 22.22
N ASN A 720 -5.91 4.00 22.30
CA ASN A 720 -6.10 5.06 21.30
C ASN A 720 -5.82 4.56 19.86
N THR A 721 -4.75 3.77 19.67
CA THR A 721 -4.43 3.14 18.38
C THR A 721 -5.49 2.17 17.85
N SER A 722 -6.36 1.65 18.72
CA SER A 722 -7.54 0.90 18.31
C SER A 722 -8.66 1.81 17.81
N CYS A 723 -8.77 3.03 18.36
CA CYS A 723 -9.73 4.05 17.93
C CYS A 723 -9.33 4.68 16.58
N GLU A 724 -8.04 4.85 16.29
CA GLU A 724 -7.53 5.25 14.97
C GLU A 724 -7.98 4.27 13.86
N VAL A 725 -7.74 2.97 14.06
CA VAL A 725 -8.18 1.91 13.14
C VAL A 725 -9.70 1.91 12.97
N LEU A 726 -10.46 2.07 14.06
CA LEU A 726 -11.92 2.11 14.01
C LEU A 726 -12.46 3.38 13.33
N ALA A 727 -11.85 4.54 13.54
CA ALA A 727 -12.20 5.79 12.87
C ALA A 727 -11.96 5.69 11.36
N SER A 728 -10.88 5.05 10.93
CA SER A 728 -10.64 4.73 9.51
C SER A 728 -11.73 3.80 8.93
N VAL A 729 -12.19 2.80 9.69
CA VAL A 729 -13.31 1.94 9.28
C VAL A 729 -14.63 2.72 9.18
N LEU A 730 -14.92 3.60 10.14
CA LEU A 730 -16.10 4.46 10.12
C LEU A 730 -16.10 5.41 8.91
N SER A 731 -14.93 5.96 8.55
CA SER A 731 -14.70 6.79 7.36
C SER A 731 -14.65 6.05 6.02
N SER A 732 -14.61 4.72 6.02
CA SER A 732 -14.40 3.94 4.79
C SER A 732 -15.62 3.96 3.86
N ASN A 733 -15.38 3.86 2.55
CA ASN A 733 -16.44 3.77 1.54
C ASN A 733 -16.21 2.52 0.67
N PRO A 734 -17.14 1.54 0.63
CA PRO A 734 -18.39 1.46 1.40
C PRO A 734 -18.17 1.02 2.86
N SER A 735 -18.63 1.83 3.82
CA SER A 735 -18.77 1.37 5.21
C SER A 735 -19.94 0.39 5.33
N HIS A 736 -19.66 -0.81 5.84
CA HIS A 736 -20.66 -1.86 6.10
C HIS A 736 -21.20 -1.85 7.54
N LEU A 737 -20.49 -1.18 8.46
CA LEU A 737 -20.71 -1.26 9.90
C LEU A 737 -21.95 -0.46 10.33
N ARG A 738 -22.86 -1.12 11.04
CA ARG A 738 -24.14 -0.57 11.55
C ARG A 738 -24.19 -0.53 13.07
N GLU A 739 -23.66 -1.54 13.75
CA GLU A 739 -23.55 -1.57 15.22
C GLU A 739 -22.09 -1.68 15.66
N LEU A 740 -21.67 -0.80 16.56
CA LEU A 740 -20.33 -0.82 17.18
C LEU A 740 -20.48 -0.75 18.70
N ASP A 741 -20.13 -1.83 19.39
CA ASP A 741 -20.07 -1.88 20.85
C ASP A 741 -18.62 -1.89 21.34
N LEU A 742 -18.24 -0.81 22.02
CA LEU A 742 -16.92 -0.55 22.60
C LEU A 742 -16.96 -0.53 24.13
N SER A 743 -18.09 -0.87 24.74
CA SER A 743 -18.34 -0.65 26.17
C SER A 743 -17.32 -1.34 27.08
N ASN A 744 -16.99 -0.77 28.25
CA ASN A 744 -15.99 -1.30 29.20
C ASN A 744 -14.54 -1.33 28.64
N ASN A 745 -14.18 -0.43 27.73
CA ASN A 745 -12.78 -0.17 27.33
C ASN A 745 -12.39 1.24 27.77
N ASP A 746 -11.24 1.42 28.42
CA ASP A 746 -10.81 2.70 29.01
C ASP A 746 -10.28 3.71 27.94
N LEU A 747 -11.15 4.09 27.00
CA LEU A 747 -10.83 4.88 25.80
C LEU A 747 -10.55 6.36 26.08
N LYS A 748 -11.22 6.92 27.11
CA LYS A 748 -11.17 8.34 27.50
C LYS A 748 -11.60 9.30 26.38
N ASP A 749 -11.49 10.60 26.65
CA ASP A 749 -11.77 11.66 25.67
C ASP A 749 -10.87 11.60 24.43
N SER A 750 -9.64 11.07 24.55
CA SER A 750 -8.78 10.81 23.40
C SER A 750 -9.39 9.80 22.42
N GLY A 751 -9.93 8.69 22.91
CA GLY A 751 -10.66 7.74 22.06
C GLY A 751 -11.99 8.31 21.54
N GLY A 752 -12.69 9.11 22.35
CA GLY A 752 -13.88 9.85 21.95
C GLY A 752 -13.62 10.78 20.76
N LYS A 753 -12.58 11.61 20.84
CA LYS A 753 -12.11 12.51 19.76
C LYS A 753 -11.77 11.76 18.47
N LEU A 754 -10.98 10.68 18.58
CA LEU A 754 -10.60 9.85 17.43
C LEU A 754 -11.82 9.24 16.73
N LEU A 755 -12.76 8.66 17.49
CA LEU A 755 -14.00 8.10 16.94
C LEU A 755 -14.90 9.19 16.34
N SER A 756 -14.93 10.40 16.93
CA SER A 756 -15.69 11.54 16.42
C SER A 756 -15.26 11.94 15.00
N ALA A 757 -13.96 11.92 14.71
CA ALA A 757 -13.46 12.18 13.35
C ALA A 757 -13.98 11.16 12.32
N GLY A 758 -14.15 9.90 12.70
CA GLY A 758 -14.76 8.86 11.86
C GLY A 758 -16.28 8.98 11.69
N LEU A 759 -16.99 9.46 12.73
CA LEU A 759 -18.44 9.67 12.69
C LEU A 759 -18.85 10.90 11.87
N GLY A 760 -18.02 11.95 11.90
CA GLY A 760 -18.22 13.17 11.10
C GLY A 760 -18.00 13.00 9.59
N ASN A 761 -17.54 11.82 9.14
CA ASN A 761 -17.36 11.52 7.73
C ASN A 761 -18.72 11.29 7.02
N PRO A 762 -19.04 11.99 5.90
CA PRO A 762 -20.31 11.82 5.17
C PRO A 762 -20.64 10.41 4.66
N HIS A 763 -19.67 9.49 4.64
CA HIS A 763 -19.88 8.09 4.27
C HIS A 763 -20.14 7.15 5.46
N CYS A 764 -20.06 7.67 6.70
CA CYS A 764 -20.25 6.88 7.91
C CYS A 764 -21.67 6.33 8.03
N LYS A 765 -21.80 5.00 8.05
CA LYS A 765 -23.08 4.27 7.99
C LYS A 765 -23.55 3.67 9.31
N LEU A 766 -22.90 4.04 10.42
CA LEU A 766 -23.20 3.53 11.75
C LEU A 766 -24.59 3.97 12.23
N GLU A 767 -25.36 3.03 12.78
CA GLU A 767 -26.72 3.23 13.31
C GLU A 767 -26.75 3.11 14.84
N THR A 768 -25.82 2.37 15.45
CA THR A 768 -25.68 2.25 16.91
C THR A 768 -24.22 2.33 17.34
N LEU A 769 -23.94 3.16 18.35
CA LEU A 769 -22.66 3.26 19.03
C LEU A 769 -22.86 3.06 20.54
N ARG A 770 -22.15 2.09 21.13
CA ARG A 770 -22.14 1.86 22.58
C ARG A 770 -20.74 2.10 23.13
N LEU A 771 -20.63 3.12 23.98
CA LEU A 771 -19.44 3.62 24.67
C LEU A 771 -19.64 3.55 26.20
N SER A 772 -20.53 2.69 26.69
CA SER A 772 -20.82 2.57 28.12
C SER A 772 -19.56 2.21 28.90
N ARG A 773 -19.22 2.93 29.97
CA ARG A 773 -18.03 2.69 30.80
C ARG A 773 -16.70 2.85 30.05
N CYS A 774 -16.59 3.88 29.22
CA CYS A 774 -15.39 4.20 28.45
C CYS A 774 -14.50 5.32 29.02
N LEU A 775 -14.84 5.86 30.20
CA LEU A 775 -14.18 6.99 30.86
C LEU A 775 -14.22 8.29 30.03
N VAL A 776 -15.25 8.46 29.21
CA VAL A 776 -15.51 9.69 28.45
C VAL A 776 -16.03 10.78 29.41
N THR A 777 -15.57 12.02 29.24
CA THR A 777 -16.02 13.19 30.01
C THR A 777 -16.81 14.16 29.14
N GLU A 778 -17.08 15.37 29.64
CA GLU A 778 -17.64 16.48 28.84
C GLU A 778 -16.88 16.68 27.52
N GLU A 779 -15.54 16.61 27.53
CA GLU A 779 -14.72 16.95 26.36
C GLU A 779 -14.93 15.98 25.18
N GLY A 780 -14.96 14.68 25.45
CA GLY A 780 -15.28 13.65 24.47
C GLY A 780 -16.75 13.68 24.06
N CYS A 781 -17.67 14.06 24.97
CA CYS A 781 -19.08 14.25 24.63
C CYS A 781 -19.28 15.44 23.68
N ALA A 782 -18.61 16.58 23.92
CA ALA A 782 -18.63 17.72 23.02
C ALA A 782 -18.04 17.38 21.64
N SER A 783 -16.98 16.57 21.60
CA SER A 783 -16.38 16.06 20.37
C SER A 783 -17.37 15.20 19.57
N LEU A 784 -18.08 14.28 20.24
CA LEU A 784 -19.12 13.43 19.62
C LEU A 784 -20.31 14.27 19.11
N VAL A 785 -20.79 15.25 19.88
CA VAL A 785 -21.87 16.16 19.46
C VAL A 785 -21.48 16.98 18.24
N SER A 786 -20.22 17.44 18.14
CA SER A 786 -19.72 18.13 16.95
C SER A 786 -19.81 17.25 15.70
N ALA A 787 -19.35 16.00 15.78
CA ALA A 787 -19.41 15.04 14.68
C ALA A 787 -20.84 14.62 14.28
N LEU A 788 -21.78 14.62 15.23
CA LEU A 788 -23.19 14.34 14.96
C LEU A 788 -23.93 15.52 14.31
N ARG A 789 -23.38 16.74 14.39
CA ARG A 789 -23.90 17.96 13.73
C ARG A 789 -23.26 18.23 12.36
N SER A 790 -21.98 17.89 12.18
CA SER A 790 -21.25 18.15 10.93
C SER A 790 -21.66 17.25 9.76
N ASN A 791 -22.43 16.19 10.03
CA ASN A 791 -22.87 15.18 9.09
C ASN A 791 -24.34 14.82 9.42
N PRO A 792 -25.26 14.67 8.44
CA PRO A 792 -26.62 14.17 8.66
C PRO A 792 -26.61 12.66 9.04
N SER A 793 -26.08 12.38 10.23
CA SER A 793 -25.58 11.07 10.64
C SER A 793 -26.64 9.98 10.60
N HIS A 794 -26.21 8.76 10.30
CA HIS A 794 -27.09 7.59 10.32
C HIS A 794 -27.38 7.06 11.75
N LEU A 795 -26.80 7.68 12.79
CA LEU A 795 -26.86 7.19 14.16
C LEU A 795 -28.27 7.32 14.77
N ARG A 796 -28.76 6.24 15.35
CA ARG A 796 -30.09 6.09 15.97
C ARG A 796 -30.03 5.76 17.45
N GLU A 797 -29.00 5.02 17.89
CA GLU A 797 -28.71 4.74 19.30
C GLU A 797 -27.30 5.21 19.69
N LEU A 798 -27.18 5.96 20.78
CA LEU A 798 -25.92 6.29 21.45
C LEU A 798 -26.01 5.92 22.94
N ASP A 799 -25.18 4.98 23.39
CA ASP A 799 -25.07 4.60 24.80
C ASP A 799 -23.76 5.13 25.40
N LEU A 800 -23.88 6.13 26.27
CA LEU A 800 -22.82 6.75 27.07
C LEU A 800 -23.02 6.50 28.57
N SER A 801 -23.85 5.53 28.96
CA SER A 801 -24.09 5.20 30.38
C SER A 801 -22.79 4.90 31.15
N TYR A 802 -22.78 5.21 32.45
CA TYR A 802 -21.62 5.03 33.35
C TYR A 802 -20.31 5.68 32.83
N ASN A 803 -20.42 6.83 32.14
CA ASN A 803 -19.34 7.77 31.85
C ASN A 803 -19.54 9.06 32.68
N HIS A 804 -18.74 10.11 32.47
CA HIS A 804 -18.87 11.37 33.20
C HIS A 804 -19.13 12.58 32.27
N PRO A 805 -20.25 12.61 31.52
CA PRO A 805 -20.55 13.67 30.55
C PRO A 805 -20.69 15.07 31.17
N GLY A 806 -21.01 15.18 32.47
CA GLY A 806 -21.35 16.44 33.14
C GLY A 806 -22.68 17.03 32.67
N ASP A 807 -23.26 17.95 33.44
CA ASP A 807 -24.53 18.63 33.08
C ASP A 807 -24.42 19.36 31.73
N SER A 808 -23.24 19.93 31.49
CA SER A 808 -22.77 20.55 30.26
C SER A 808 -22.78 19.60 29.05
N GLY A 809 -22.15 18.43 29.15
CA GLY A 809 -22.13 17.43 28.08
C GLY A 809 -23.49 16.76 27.87
N VAL A 810 -24.25 16.50 28.93
CA VAL A 810 -25.65 16.04 28.83
C VAL A 810 -26.49 17.07 28.08
N ARG A 811 -26.42 18.35 28.44
CA ARG A 811 -27.12 19.44 27.72
C ARG A 811 -26.72 19.52 26.25
N LEU A 812 -25.44 19.37 25.91
CA LEU A 812 -24.98 19.35 24.52
C LEU A 812 -25.55 18.18 23.72
N LEU A 813 -25.64 16.99 24.34
CA LEU A 813 -26.25 15.79 23.76
C LEU A 813 -27.77 15.95 23.60
N SER A 814 -28.47 16.49 24.61
CA SER A 814 -29.92 16.76 24.57
C SER A 814 -30.31 17.75 23.47
N VAL A 815 -29.59 18.87 23.33
CA VAL A 815 -29.82 19.82 22.23
C VAL A 815 -29.52 19.18 20.86
N GLY A 816 -28.70 18.13 20.80
CA GLY A 816 -28.49 17.30 19.60
C GLY A 816 -29.59 16.26 19.31
N LEU A 817 -30.53 16.05 20.23
CA LEU A 817 -31.76 15.27 20.00
C LEU A 817 -32.93 16.15 19.52
N GLU A 818 -32.94 17.42 19.94
CA GLU A 818 -34.00 18.39 19.60
C GLU A 818 -33.84 19.02 18.21
N ASP A 819 -32.66 18.85 17.58
CA ASP A 819 -32.38 19.26 16.19
C ASP A 819 -33.27 18.48 15.19
N PRO A 820 -34.13 19.15 14.38
CA PRO A 820 -35.00 18.49 13.40
C PRO A 820 -34.29 17.66 12.33
N HIS A 821 -32.98 17.83 12.15
CA HIS A 821 -32.17 17.06 11.20
C HIS A 821 -31.48 15.85 11.86
N SER A 822 -31.57 15.70 13.18
CA SER A 822 -31.02 14.57 13.94
C SER A 822 -31.78 13.27 13.65
N ARG A 823 -31.05 12.15 13.59
CA ARG A 823 -31.63 10.80 13.46
C ARG A 823 -31.58 9.99 14.76
N LEU A 824 -30.99 10.57 15.81
CA LEU A 824 -30.75 9.92 17.09
C LEU A 824 -32.07 9.76 17.85
N LYS A 825 -32.53 8.52 18.03
CA LYS A 825 -33.81 8.19 18.69
C LYS A 825 -33.67 7.77 20.15
N LYS A 826 -32.45 7.41 20.56
CA LYS A 826 -32.16 6.87 21.87
C LYS A 826 -30.77 7.30 22.32
N LEU A 827 -30.73 8.03 23.42
CA LEU A 827 -29.53 8.38 24.16
C LEU A 827 -29.61 7.71 25.53
N ASN A 828 -28.53 7.09 25.99
CA ASN A 828 -28.38 6.71 27.40
C ASN A 828 -27.17 7.44 27.99
N VAL A 829 -27.36 8.10 29.14
CA VAL A 829 -26.32 8.78 29.94
C VAL A 829 -26.44 8.43 31.44
N GLU A 830 -27.21 7.39 31.79
CA GLU A 830 -27.52 7.00 33.17
C GLU A 830 -26.28 6.57 33.96
N HIS A 831 -26.35 6.70 35.29
CA HIS A 831 -25.34 6.26 36.26
C HIS A 831 -23.93 6.89 36.10
N GLY A 832 -23.83 8.13 35.58
CA GLY A 832 -22.58 8.89 35.60
C GLY A 832 -22.27 9.55 36.94
N GLY A 833 -20.99 9.77 37.24
CA GLY A 833 -20.53 10.48 38.46
C GLY A 833 -19.05 10.23 38.75
N GLU A 834 -18.43 10.99 39.67
CA GLU A 834 -16.98 10.89 39.95
C GLU A 834 -16.52 9.46 40.29
N ASN A 835 -17.35 8.70 41.01
CA ASN A 835 -17.05 7.31 41.37
C ASN A 835 -16.83 6.41 40.15
N THR A 836 -17.44 6.68 38.98
CA THR A 836 -17.23 5.85 37.78
C THR A 836 -15.85 6.02 37.16
N MET A 837 -15.10 7.06 37.54
CA MET A 837 -13.75 7.36 37.03
C MET A 837 -12.64 6.55 37.75
N LYS A 838 -12.97 5.82 38.81
CA LYS A 838 -12.03 4.98 39.56
C LYS A 838 -11.61 3.74 38.75
N PRO A 839 -10.33 3.31 38.77
CA PRO A 839 -9.90 2.13 38.03
C PRO A 839 -10.42 0.82 38.65
N GLY A 840 -10.48 -0.25 37.83
CA GLY A 840 -10.82 -1.60 38.30
C GLY A 840 -12.31 -1.80 38.63
N LEU A 841 -12.58 -2.53 39.73
CA LEU A 841 -13.94 -2.80 40.22
C LEU A 841 -14.52 -1.67 41.08
N ARG A 842 -13.66 -0.79 41.62
CA ARG A 842 -14.04 0.34 42.49
C ARG A 842 -14.85 1.45 41.78
N LYS A 843 -15.10 1.34 40.47
CA LYS A 843 -16.10 2.14 39.75
C LYS A 843 -17.55 1.65 39.87
N TYR A 844 -17.78 0.55 40.58
CA TYR A 844 -19.10 -0.02 40.83
C TYR A 844 -19.52 0.07 42.31
N VAL A 845 -18.83 0.89 43.10
CA VAL A 845 -19.13 1.07 44.53
C VAL A 845 -20.60 1.41 44.74
N CYS A 846 -21.28 0.58 45.54
CA CYS A 846 -22.64 0.82 46.00
C CYS A 846 -22.66 0.94 47.53
N ASP A 847 -23.37 1.95 48.04
CA ASP A 847 -23.68 2.05 49.45
C ASP A 847 -24.76 1.02 49.84
N LEU A 848 -24.63 0.46 51.05
CA LEU A 848 -25.46 -0.64 51.54
C LEU A 848 -25.82 -0.43 53.02
N THR A 849 -27.04 -0.82 53.40
CA THR A 849 -27.60 -0.61 54.74
C THR A 849 -28.16 -1.92 55.31
N LEU A 850 -27.67 -2.35 56.48
CA LEU A 850 -28.15 -3.57 57.14
C LEU A 850 -29.59 -3.38 57.65
N ASP A 851 -30.47 -4.35 57.38
CA ASP A 851 -31.89 -4.19 57.68
C ASP A 851 -32.28 -4.69 59.08
N LEU A 852 -32.66 -3.74 59.93
CA LEU A 852 -33.22 -3.94 61.27
C LEU A 852 -34.48 -4.84 61.29
N ASN A 853 -35.15 -5.02 60.15
CA ASN A 853 -36.31 -5.92 60.01
C ASN A 853 -35.95 -7.39 59.68
N THR A 854 -34.70 -7.67 59.30
CA THR A 854 -34.22 -9.04 59.02
C THR A 854 -33.30 -9.60 60.09
N VAL A 855 -32.51 -8.73 60.75
CA VAL A 855 -31.45 -9.10 61.71
C VAL A 855 -31.92 -10.00 62.86
N ASP A 856 -31.23 -11.12 63.06
CA ASP A 856 -31.44 -12.03 64.20
C ASP A 856 -31.25 -11.30 65.56
N ARG A 857 -32.00 -11.74 66.58
CA ARG A 857 -31.93 -11.18 67.92
C ARG A 857 -30.58 -11.36 68.62
N ARG A 858 -29.65 -12.23 68.18
CA ARG A 858 -28.28 -12.29 68.75
C ARG A 858 -27.28 -11.34 68.06
N LEU A 859 -27.73 -10.47 67.17
CA LEU A 859 -26.87 -9.51 66.45
C LEU A 859 -27.24 -8.06 66.80
N SER A 860 -26.28 -7.26 67.27
CA SER A 860 -26.46 -5.81 67.43
C SER A 860 -26.02 -5.08 66.17
N LEU A 861 -26.88 -4.21 65.62
CA LEU A 861 -26.48 -3.25 64.57
C LEU A 861 -25.92 -1.98 65.19
N SER A 862 -24.92 -1.37 64.54
CA SER A 862 -24.28 -0.11 64.94
C SER A 862 -23.74 0.64 63.72
N GLU A 863 -23.13 1.82 63.94
CA GLU A 863 -22.52 2.65 62.88
C GLU A 863 -23.52 2.91 61.73
N GLU A 864 -24.67 3.52 62.07
CA GLU A 864 -25.80 3.83 61.16
C GLU A 864 -26.39 2.61 60.42
N ASN A 865 -26.20 1.41 60.98
CA ASN A 865 -26.50 0.11 60.38
C ASN A 865 -25.54 -0.31 59.24
N ARG A 866 -24.29 0.19 59.25
CA ARG A 866 -23.19 -0.36 58.43
C ARG A 866 -22.46 -1.51 59.13
N LYS A 867 -22.62 -1.68 60.45
CA LYS A 867 -21.88 -2.69 61.23
C LYS A 867 -22.79 -3.62 62.00
N VAL A 868 -22.38 -4.89 62.06
CA VAL A 868 -23.06 -5.96 62.79
C VAL A 868 -22.09 -6.70 63.70
N THR A 869 -22.44 -6.82 64.98
CA THR A 869 -21.65 -7.52 66.01
C THR A 869 -22.50 -8.61 66.65
N CYS A 870 -21.94 -9.81 66.82
CA CYS A 870 -22.62 -10.88 67.55
C CYS A 870 -22.59 -10.63 69.06
N ARG A 871 -23.73 -10.81 69.74
CA ARG A 871 -23.89 -10.63 71.19
C ARG A 871 -24.37 -11.94 71.82
N ARG A 872 -24.05 -12.12 73.10
CA ARG A 872 -24.49 -13.28 73.89
C ARG A 872 -25.98 -13.15 74.27
N GLU A 873 -26.42 -11.92 74.54
CA GLU A 873 -27.78 -11.55 74.92
C GLU A 873 -28.66 -11.23 73.70
N LYS A 874 -29.97 -11.51 73.81
CA LYS A 874 -30.96 -11.15 72.78
C LYS A 874 -31.23 -9.65 72.82
N GLN A 875 -31.04 -8.98 71.68
CA GLN A 875 -31.35 -7.57 71.48
C GLN A 875 -32.87 -7.35 71.46
N PRO A 876 -33.38 -6.22 71.97
CA PRO A 876 -34.82 -5.97 72.18
C PRO A 876 -35.57 -5.57 70.89
N TYR A 877 -35.28 -6.21 69.76
CA TYR A 877 -35.96 -5.92 68.50
C TYR A 877 -37.40 -6.46 68.51
N PRO A 878 -38.38 -5.72 67.96
CA PRO A 878 -39.73 -6.22 67.71
C PRO A 878 -39.75 -7.46 66.82
N ASP A 879 -40.73 -8.34 67.05
CA ASP A 879 -41.03 -9.45 66.14
C ASP A 879 -41.47 -8.91 64.77
N HIS A 880 -40.99 -9.56 63.72
CA HIS A 880 -41.22 -9.13 62.34
C HIS A 880 -41.17 -10.38 61.42
N PRO A 881 -42.09 -10.54 60.45
CA PRO A 881 -42.18 -11.75 59.62
C PRO A 881 -40.89 -12.06 58.86
N GLU A 882 -40.16 -11.03 58.43
CA GLU A 882 -38.89 -11.17 57.70
C GLU A 882 -37.64 -11.34 58.60
N ARG A 883 -37.78 -11.41 59.93
CA ARG A 883 -36.66 -11.57 60.88
C ARG A 883 -36.16 -13.01 60.99
N PHE A 884 -34.85 -13.24 60.86
CA PHE A 884 -34.23 -14.54 61.16
C PHE A 884 -34.40 -14.93 62.64
N GLU A 885 -34.68 -16.21 62.90
CA GLU A 885 -35.07 -16.70 64.24
C GLU A 885 -33.98 -17.51 64.97
N TYR A 886 -33.27 -18.37 64.24
CA TYR A 886 -32.22 -19.25 64.77
C TYR A 886 -30.86 -19.00 64.11
N CYS A 887 -30.86 -18.59 62.84
CA CYS A 887 -29.67 -18.28 62.06
C CYS A 887 -29.20 -16.86 62.40
N ARG A 888 -27.98 -16.69 62.92
CA ARG A 888 -27.40 -15.39 63.28
C ARG A 888 -27.02 -14.57 62.03
N GLN A 889 -28.04 -14.12 61.29
CA GLN A 889 -27.94 -13.52 59.97
C GLN A 889 -28.68 -12.18 59.89
N VAL A 890 -28.28 -11.37 58.91
CA VAL A 890 -28.92 -10.11 58.51
C VAL A 890 -28.77 -9.93 57.01
N LEU A 891 -29.76 -9.32 56.34
CA LEU A 891 -29.67 -8.88 54.95
C LEU A 891 -29.53 -7.34 54.89
N CYS A 892 -28.99 -6.83 53.79
CA CYS A 892 -29.13 -5.42 53.41
C CYS A 892 -30.54 -5.11 52.92
N ARG A 893 -30.89 -3.83 52.91
CA ARG A 893 -32.17 -3.32 52.37
C ARG A 893 -32.19 -3.28 50.85
N GLU A 894 -31.02 -3.06 50.26
CA GLU A 894 -30.83 -2.80 48.85
C GLU A 894 -30.84 -4.12 48.04
N GLY A 895 -31.89 -4.30 47.23
CA GLY A 895 -31.98 -5.42 46.28
C GLY A 895 -31.24 -5.09 44.98
N LEU A 896 -30.17 -5.81 44.69
CA LEU A 896 -29.24 -5.50 43.60
C LEU A 896 -29.60 -6.24 42.31
N THR A 897 -29.73 -5.47 41.21
CA THR A 897 -30.03 -5.94 39.84
C THR A 897 -29.03 -5.44 38.79
N GLY A 898 -28.05 -4.63 39.19
CA GLY A 898 -27.07 -4.00 38.30
C GLY A 898 -25.68 -4.62 38.38
N ARG A 899 -24.65 -3.77 38.18
CA ARG A 899 -23.28 -4.11 38.53
C ARG A 899 -22.87 -3.36 39.78
N CYS A 900 -22.52 -4.10 40.83
CA CYS A 900 -22.36 -3.57 42.18
C CYS A 900 -21.07 -4.11 42.81
N TYR A 901 -20.35 -3.28 43.54
CA TYR A 901 -19.15 -3.63 44.27
C TYR A 901 -19.21 -3.06 45.68
N TRP A 902 -18.83 -3.86 46.67
CA TRP A 902 -18.69 -3.41 48.05
C TRP A 902 -17.54 -4.14 48.71
N GLU A 903 -16.82 -3.46 49.60
CA GLU A 903 -15.84 -4.08 50.49
C GLU A 903 -16.48 -4.31 51.86
N VAL A 904 -16.15 -5.42 52.52
CA VAL A 904 -16.54 -5.67 53.91
C VAL A 904 -15.33 -6.06 54.72
N GLU A 905 -15.25 -5.58 55.96
CA GLU A 905 -14.15 -5.86 56.88
C GLU A 905 -14.64 -6.74 58.03
N CYS A 906 -14.03 -7.91 58.17
CA CYS A 906 -14.38 -8.91 59.17
C CYS A 906 -13.41 -8.86 60.36
N SER A 907 -13.90 -9.17 61.56
CA SER A 907 -13.08 -9.24 62.77
C SER A 907 -13.58 -10.33 63.71
N GLY A 908 -12.67 -11.02 64.41
CA GLY A 908 -12.98 -12.14 65.30
C GLY A 908 -12.87 -13.49 64.61
N ARG A 909 -13.54 -14.52 65.14
CA ARG A 909 -13.37 -15.94 64.75
C ARG A 909 -13.88 -16.31 63.36
N GLY A 910 -14.57 -15.40 62.67
CA GLY A 910 -15.01 -15.57 61.29
C GLY A 910 -16.40 -15.02 61.00
N ALA A 911 -16.73 -14.95 59.72
CA ALA A 911 -18.02 -14.48 59.20
C ALA A 911 -18.39 -15.20 57.90
N VAL A 912 -19.68 -15.22 57.55
CA VAL A 912 -20.13 -15.57 56.20
C VAL A 912 -20.57 -14.29 55.49
N ILE A 913 -20.03 -14.07 54.31
CA ILE A 913 -20.38 -13.00 53.37
C ILE A 913 -21.17 -13.65 52.24
N GLY A 914 -22.32 -13.13 51.83
CA GLY A 914 -23.07 -13.72 50.73
C GLY A 914 -24.09 -12.79 50.09
N VAL A 915 -24.83 -13.34 49.13
CA VAL A 915 -26.00 -12.73 48.51
C VAL A 915 -27.10 -13.78 48.38
N THR A 916 -28.36 -13.35 48.42
CA THR A 916 -29.51 -14.26 48.31
C THR A 916 -30.74 -13.59 47.69
N TYR A 917 -31.63 -14.38 47.09
CA TYR A 917 -32.98 -13.92 46.76
C TYR A 917 -33.79 -13.64 48.03
N LYS A 918 -34.76 -12.73 47.93
CA LYS A 918 -35.60 -12.34 49.08
C LYS A 918 -36.34 -13.52 49.72
N GLY A 919 -36.70 -14.53 48.93
CA GLY A 919 -37.42 -15.75 49.34
C GLY A 919 -36.58 -16.84 50.03
N ILE A 920 -35.44 -16.53 50.64
CA ILE A 920 -34.73 -17.42 51.58
C ILE A 920 -35.59 -17.70 52.83
N ASN A 921 -35.57 -18.93 53.36
CA ASN A 921 -36.26 -19.23 54.61
C ASN A 921 -35.54 -18.57 55.80
N ARG A 922 -36.31 -18.20 56.83
CA ARG A 922 -35.85 -17.44 58.01
C ARG A 922 -36.41 -18.00 59.34
N ARG A 923 -37.21 -19.07 59.27
CA ARG A 923 -37.89 -19.75 60.38
C ARG A 923 -37.43 -21.21 60.50
N GLY A 924 -37.26 -21.67 61.73
CA GLY A 924 -36.61 -22.95 62.01
C GLY A 924 -35.08 -22.88 61.86
N GLY A 925 -34.42 -24.05 61.95
CA GLY A 925 -32.97 -24.16 62.05
C GLY A 925 -32.28 -24.98 60.94
N GLY A 926 -33.01 -25.38 59.89
CA GLY A 926 -32.49 -26.22 58.82
C GLY A 926 -31.56 -25.51 57.84
N ASP A 927 -30.85 -26.29 57.02
CA ASP A 927 -29.91 -25.83 55.98
C ASP A 927 -30.56 -24.81 55.01
N ASP A 928 -31.86 -24.91 54.76
CA ASP A 928 -32.62 -24.01 53.89
C ASP A 928 -32.62 -22.54 54.36
N CYS A 929 -32.33 -22.29 55.64
CA CYS A 929 -32.23 -20.96 56.23
C CYS A 929 -30.80 -20.36 56.18
N TRP A 930 -29.77 -21.13 55.81
CA TRP A 930 -28.36 -20.76 55.99
C TRP A 930 -27.72 -20.28 54.67
N LEU A 931 -27.00 -19.15 54.71
CA LEU A 931 -26.37 -18.57 53.50
C LEU A 931 -25.34 -19.51 52.84
N GLY A 932 -25.61 -19.89 51.59
CA GLY A 932 -24.87 -20.83 50.76
C GLY A 932 -25.35 -22.29 50.87
N TYR A 933 -26.17 -22.65 51.86
CA TYR A 933 -26.63 -24.03 52.04
C TYR A 933 -27.85 -24.40 51.18
N ASN A 934 -28.45 -23.41 50.50
CA ASN A 934 -29.57 -23.57 49.58
C ASN A 934 -29.24 -23.07 48.16
N ASP A 935 -30.13 -23.36 47.22
CA ASP A 935 -30.12 -22.92 45.82
C ASP A 935 -30.41 -21.42 45.62
N LYS A 936 -30.95 -20.74 46.65
CA LYS A 936 -31.30 -19.32 46.65
C LYS A 936 -30.18 -18.39 47.12
N SER A 937 -29.00 -18.91 47.45
CA SER A 937 -27.90 -18.11 48.03
C SER A 937 -26.51 -18.60 47.64
N TRP A 938 -25.58 -17.65 47.60
CA TRP A 938 -24.15 -17.86 47.33
C TRP A 938 -23.34 -17.18 48.43
N SER A 939 -22.31 -17.85 48.94
CA SER A 939 -21.54 -17.31 50.06
C SER A 939 -20.06 -17.65 50.05
N LEU A 940 -19.31 -16.89 50.84
CA LEU A 940 -17.92 -17.07 51.20
C LEU A 940 -17.82 -17.00 52.74
N PHE A 941 -17.54 -18.14 53.37
CA PHE A 941 -17.09 -18.16 54.77
C PHE A 941 -15.63 -17.73 54.83
N CYS A 942 -15.32 -16.84 55.76
CA CYS A 942 -13.99 -16.26 55.97
C CYS A 942 -13.49 -16.63 57.37
N SER A 943 -12.28 -17.19 57.43
CA SER A 943 -11.53 -17.47 58.66
C SER A 943 -10.08 -16.98 58.52
N ASP A 944 -9.33 -16.94 59.62
CA ASP A 944 -7.95 -16.42 59.63
C ASP A 944 -6.99 -17.14 58.66
N ASN A 945 -7.25 -18.42 58.37
CA ASN A 945 -6.34 -19.29 57.61
C ASN A 945 -6.93 -19.85 56.30
N SER A 946 -8.23 -19.72 56.04
CA SER A 946 -8.84 -20.18 54.78
C SER A 946 -10.18 -19.51 54.48
N TYR A 947 -10.54 -19.51 53.20
CA TYR A 947 -11.87 -19.13 52.72
C TYR A 947 -12.61 -20.39 52.22
N ILE A 948 -13.92 -20.47 52.46
CA ILE A 948 -14.76 -21.57 51.94
C ILE A 948 -15.94 -20.94 51.20
N ALA A 949 -15.91 -21.05 49.87
CA ALA A 949 -17.04 -20.65 49.04
C ALA A 949 -18.12 -21.74 49.06
N ARG A 950 -19.41 -21.38 49.11
CA ARG A 950 -20.52 -22.35 49.15
C ARG A 950 -21.77 -21.85 48.40
N HIS A 951 -22.42 -22.76 47.69
CA HIS A 951 -23.74 -22.57 47.06
C HIS A 951 -24.46 -23.94 46.95
N ASN A 952 -25.75 -23.99 47.26
CA ASN A 952 -26.53 -25.23 47.32
C ASN A 952 -25.82 -26.36 48.08
N ASN A 953 -25.28 -26.02 49.26
CA ASN A 953 -24.47 -26.84 50.18
C ASN A 953 -23.10 -27.33 49.64
N ASN A 954 -22.95 -27.43 48.32
CA ASN A 954 -21.66 -27.67 47.65
C ASN A 954 -20.68 -26.55 47.97
N HIS A 955 -19.46 -26.93 48.37
CA HIS A 955 -18.44 -25.98 48.82
C HIS A 955 -17.08 -26.19 48.15
N THR A 956 -16.26 -25.16 48.18
CA THR A 956 -14.89 -25.17 47.65
C THR A 956 -14.00 -24.40 48.62
N THR A 957 -13.01 -25.08 49.20
CA THR A 957 -11.97 -24.47 50.03
C THR A 957 -10.97 -23.75 49.13
N ILE A 958 -10.56 -22.56 49.55
CA ILE A 958 -9.60 -21.70 48.86
C ILE A 958 -8.46 -21.45 49.84
N ASP A 959 -7.33 -22.13 49.61
CA ASP A 959 -6.12 -21.97 50.39
C ASP A 959 -5.40 -20.68 49.98
N VAL A 960 -5.13 -19.81 50.96
CA VAL A 960 -4.51 -18.50 50.74
C VAL A 960 -3.46 -18.29 51.84
N PRO A 961 -2.25 -17.78 51.53
CA PRO A 961 -1.24 -17.51 52.56
C PRO A 961 -1.77 -16.57 53.65
N SER A 962 -1.36 -16.85 54.88
CA SER A 962 -1.71 -16.07 56.07
C SER A 962 -1.28 -14.62 55.91
N SER A 963 -2.19 -13.69 56.19
CA SER A 963 -2.02 -12.27 55.95
C SER A 963 -3.02 -11.48 56.78
N SER A 964 -2.64 -10.27 57.18
CA SER A 964 -3.34 -9.40 58.12
C SER A 964 -4.56 -8.65 57.56
N SER A 965 -4.93 -8.85 56.29
CA SER A 965 -6.19 -8.29 55.76
C SER A 965 -7.34 -9.29 55.84
N HIS A 966 -8.32 -8.95 56.68
CA HIS A 966 -9.64 -9.58 56.78
C HIS A 966 -10.70 -8.88 55.91
N ARG A 967 -10.28 -8.01 54.97
CA ARG A 967 -11.20 -7.28 54.08
C ARG A 967 -11.45 -8.01 52.77
N VAL A 968 -12.72 -8.13 52.39
CA VAL A 968 -13.18 -8.86 51.20
C VAL A 968 -14.00 -7.94 50.29
N GLY A 969 -13.61 -7.82 49.03
CA GLY A 969 -14.35 -7.11 47.98
C GLY A 969 -15.28 -8.06 47.24
N VAL A 970 -16.60 -7.82 47.33
CA VAL A 970 -17.62 -8.56 46.58
C VAL A 970 -18.00 -7.76 45.33
N TYR A 971 -18.07 -8.44 44.19
CA TYR A 971 -18.51 -7.87 42.91
C TYR A 971 -19.64 -8.71 42.33
N LEU A 972 -20.79 -8.09 42.13
CA LEU A 972 -21.94 -8.65 41.43
C LEU A 972 -22.02 -8.03 40.02
N ASP A 973 -22.14 -8.88 39.01
CA ASP A 973 -22.51 -8.53 37.65
C ASP A 973 -23.82 -9.26 37.32
N TRP A 974 -24.94 -8.71 37.81
CA TRP A 974 -26.24 -9.36 37.72
C TRP A 974 -26.66 -9.62 36.25
N PRO A 975 -26.50 -8.67 35.30
CA PRO A 975 -26.82 -8.92 33.88
C PRO A 975 -25.92 -9.96 33.19
N ALA A 976 -24.68 -10.16 33.65
CA ALA A 976 -23.81 -11.21 33.13
C ALA A 976 -23.96 -12.56 33.87
N GLY A 977 -24.79 -12.62 34.92
CA GLY A 977 -24.98 -13.82 35.71
C GLY A 977 -23.75 -14.24 36.51
N THR A 978 -22.93 -13.29 37.01
CA THR A 978 -21.73 -13.64 37.81
C THR A 978 -21.62 -12.90 39.13
N LEU A 979 -21.09 -13.59 40.14
CA LEU A 979 -20.78 -13.07 41.48
C LEU A 979 -19.35 -13.47 41.83
N SER A 980 -18.48 -12.48 42.07
CA SER A 980 -17.04 -12.70 42.31
C SER A 980 -16.59 -12.14 43.64
N PHE A 981 -15.80 -12.92 44.39
CA PHE A 981 -15.20 -12.51 45.65
C PHE A 981 -13.69 -12.28 45.46
N HIS A 982 -13.17 -11.26 46.15
CA HIS A 982 -11.77 -10.84 46.09
C HIS A 982 -11.27 -10.55 47.51
N ARG A 983 -10.00 -10.84 47.80
CA ARG A 983 -9.31 -10.28 48.97
C ARG A 983 -8.88 -8.84 48.64
N ALA A 984 -9.17 -7.90 49.54
CA ALA A 984 -8.82 -6.50 49.38
C ALA A 984 -7.65 -6.10 50.28
N SER A 985 -6.68 -5.37 49.73
CA SER A 985 -5.54 -4.83 50.49
C SER A 985 -5.06 -3.52 49.86
N SER A 986 -5.33 -2.40 50.54
CA SER A 986 -5.12 -1.02 50.07
C SER A 986 -5.59 -0.79 48.63
N ASP A 987 -4.71 -0.92 47.64
CA ASP A 987 -4.97 -0.66 46.21
C ASP A 987 -4.99 -1.93 45.33
N THR A 988 -4.94 -3.11 45.97
CA THR A 988 -4.91 -4.42 45.29
C THR A 988 -6.15 -5.25 45.59
N LEU A 989 -6.67 -5.92 44.55
CA LEU A 989 -7.78 -6.86 44.63
C LEU A 989 -7.35 -8.21 44.07
N THR A 990 -7.15 -9.19 44.94
CA THR A 990 -6.78 -10.56 44.56
C THR A 990 -8.05 -11.39 44.43
N HIS A 991 -8.34 -11.89 43.23
CA HIS A 991 -9.49 -12.76 42.98
C HIS A 991 -9.42 -14.05 43.82
N LEU A 992 -10.56 -14.45 44.39
CA LEU A 992 -10.69 -15.69 45.17
C LEU A 992 -11.55 -16.71 44.42
N ILE A 993 -12.76 -16.33 44.00
CA ILE A 993 -13.68 -17.19 43.26
C ILE A 993 -14.72 -16.38 42.48
N THR A 994 -15.28 -16.97 41.42
CA THR A 994 -16.48 -16.48 40.73
C THR A 994 -17.51 -17.60 40.66
N PHE A 995 -18.73 -17.33 41.13
CA PHE A 995 -19.91 -18.11 40.79
C PHE A 995 -20.54 -17.58 39.51
N THR A 996 -21.07 -18.49 38.69
CA THR A 996 -21.86 -18.17 37.50
C THR A 996 -23.25 -18.80 37.66
N SER A 997 -24.32 -18.01 37.50
CA SER A 997 -25.71 -18.47 37.61
C SER A 997 -26.66 -17.53 36.85
N THR A 998 -27.82 -18.04 36.44
CA THR A 998 -28.88 -17.20 35.86
C THR A 998 -29.69 -16.57 36.99
N PHE A 999 -29.47 -15.29 37.27
CA PHE A 999 -30.23 -14.58 38.30
C PHE A 999 -31.62 -14.20 37.80
N THR A 1000 -32.66 -14.55 38.57
CA THR A 1000 -34.08 -14.34 38.19
C THR A 1000 -34.75 -13.21 38.96
N GLU A 1001 -34.20 -12.83 40.11
CA GLU A 1001 -34.72 -11.83 41.04
C GLU A 1001 -33.60 -10.92 41.57
N PRO A 1002 -33.91 -9.75 42.16
CA PRO A 1002 -32.92 -8.93 42.87
C PRO A 1002 -32.19 -9.72 43.96
N LEU A 1003 -30.87 -9.54 44.03
CA LEU A 1003 -30.02 -10.17 45.05
C LEU A 1003 -29.76 -9.23 46.20
N TYR A 1004 -30.03 -9.69 47.42
CA TYR A 1004 -29.80 -8.96 48.65
C TYR A 1004 -28.47 -9.43 49.27
N PRO A 1005 -27.49 -8.54 49.48
CA PRO A 1005 -26.31 -8.85 50.29
C PRO A 1005 -26.74 -9.33 51.68
N GLY A 1006 -26.04 -10.33 52.20
CA GLY A 1006 -26.38 -10.98 53.46
C GLY A 1006 -25.15 -11.44 54.22
N PHE A 1007 -25.19 -11.31 55.54
CA PHE A 1007 -24.06 -11.55 56.42
C PHE A 1007 -24.45 -12.45 57.58
N ARG A 1008 -23.50 -13.28 58.02
CA ARG A 1008 -23.59 -14.09 59.23
C ARG A 1008 -22.37 -13.85 60.10
N VAL A 1009 -22.59 -13.65 61.40
CA VAL A 1009 -21.51 -13.36 62.35
C VAL A 1009 -21.47 -14.41 63.46
N TYR A 1010 -20.28 -14.92 63.76
CA TYR A 1010 -20.04 -15.91 64.82
C TYR A 1010 -19.79 -15.21 66.18
N GLU A 1011 -19.64 -15.99 67.26
CA GLU A 1011 -19.43 -15.40 68.60
C GLU A 1011 -18.11 -14.63 68.69
N ASP A 1012 -18.15 -13.57 69.52
CA ASP A 1012 -17.05 -12.63 69.75
C ASP A 1012 -16.44 -12.09 68.43
N SER A 1013 -17.30 -11.85 67.42
CA SER A 1013 -16.95 -11.41 66.07
C SER A 1013 -17.84 -10.25 65.58
N SER A 1014 -17.38 -9.47 64.59
CA SER A 1014 -18.15 -8.42 63.91
C SER A 1014 -17.76 -8.23 62.44
N LEU A 1015 -18.63 -7.57 61.67
CA LEU A 1015 -18.43 -7.22 60.26
C LEU A 1015 -18.94 -5.79 60.01
N SER A 1016 -18.19 -5.00 59.24
CA SER A 1016 -18.57 -3.66 58.79
C SER A 1016 -18.54 -3.49 57.27
N LEU A 1017 -19.51 -2.74 56.75
CA LEU A 1017 -19.65 -2.23 55.38
C LEU A 1017 -18.94 -0.87 55.22
#